data_AF-H0TWN0-F1
#
_entry.id   AF-H0TWN0-F1
#
_cell.length_a   1.000
_cell.length_b   1.000
_cell.length_c   1.000
_cell.angle_alpha   90.00
_cell.angle_beta   90.00
_cell.angle_gamma   90.00
#
_symmetry.space_group_name_H-M   'P 1'
#
loop_
_entity.id
_entity.type
_entity.pdbx_description
1 polymer ?
#
loop_
_entity_poly.entity_id
_entity_poly.type
_entity_poly.pdbx_seq_one_letter_code
_entity_poly.pdbx_strand_id
1 'polypeptide(L)'
;MGFPRMTSLDSFKSRKTLRVGTKSYVYYSLAAAEKNGLKDISKLPYSMKVLLENLLRNEDGRSVTKDDILAVAKWLKKKTLEHEIAFRPARVLMQDFTGVPAVVDLAAMRNAMQKLGGDAEKINPLVPVDLVIDHSVIVNFFGDNKAFSKNVAEEYKQNQERYEFLKWGQKAFTNFSVVPPGTGICHQVNLEYLAQTVWTKKEKMTVGRTKGTFEVAYPDSLVGTDSHTTMVNGLAVLGWGVGGIEAEACMLGQPLSMLLPDVVGFKLTGALKEGVTATDLVLTVTQMLRKLGVVGKFVEFFGPGLDNLSVADKATIGNMAPEYGATCGFFPVDAATIDYLKVSGRKSARVALVEAYAKAQGLFRTAKSPDPVFTETLTLDLADVVPSMAGPKRPEGRIALPSVAEGFSTALSGEYKKSDASQRFPVEGRDFELGHGDVVIAAITSCTNTSNPSVLIGAGLLARNAAAKGLKAKPWVKTSLAPGSQVVAEYLANSGLQKDLDKVGFNLVGFGCTTCIGNSGPLPEEISKSINDNGIVAAAVLSGNRNFEGRVSPDVQANYLASPPLVVAYALAGSVTKDLAVEPIGIGKDKKPVYLKDIWPTTKEINDFMKKYVKASIFKKRYADVFKGDTNWRKIKTVESETYRWNMGSTYVQNPPYFEGMKKEPEPIKDVIDARVLALFGDKITTDHISPAGSIKLTSPAGQFLSEHQVRPADFNQYGTRRGNHEVMMRGTFANIRIKNFMLKGADGNIPEGGLTKHWPDGEQMSIYDAAMKYQAEGVPLVVFAGAEYGNGSSRDWAAKGTRLLGVRAVICQSFERIHRSNLVGMGVLPLTFQDGASWQSLGLKGDEKVTIKGLEGDLKPRQTLTAEIVSADGATQQVPLLCRIDTLDELDYYRNGGILHYVLRKLAA
;
A
#
# COMPACT_ATOMS: atom_id res chain seq x y z
N MET A 1 18.73 -26.55 12.26
CA MET A 1 18.15 -25.86 13.44
C MET A 1 17.58 -24.54 12.95
N GLY A 2 16.31 -24.21 13.22
CA GLY A 2 15.77 -22.89 12.86
C GLY A 2 16.55 -21.76 13.57
N PHE A 3 16.56 -20.55 13.03
CA PHE A 3 17.27 -19.38 13.59
C PHE A 3 17.27 -19.43 15.12
N PRO A 4 18.42 -19.68 15.79
CA PRO A 4 18.48 -19.53 17.23
C PRO A 4 18.34 -18.03 17.49
N ARG A 5 17.11 -17.57 17.75
CA ARG A 5 16.88 -16.23 18.28
C ARG A 5 17.59 -16.18 19.62
N MET A 6 18.78 -15.57 19.63
CA MET A 6 19.44 -15.22 20.87
C MET A 6 18.49 -14.31 21.64
N THR A 7 18.30 -14.60 22.92
CA THR A 7 17.63 -13.66 23.82
C THR A 7 18.41 -12.34 23.76
N SER A 8 17.71 -11.20 23.77
CA SER A 8 18.36 -9.88 23.78
C SER A 8 19.53 -9.84 24.77
N LEU A 9 20.65 -9.26 24.33
CA LEU A 9 21.82 -9.03 25.18
C LEU A 9 21.49 -8.10 26.37
N ASP A 10 20.41 -7.33 26.26
CA ASP A 10 19.86 -6.43 27.29
C ASP A 10 20.95 -5.53 27.91
N SER A 11 21.78 -4.90 27.08
CA SER A 11 22.94 -4.12 27.52
C SER A 11 22.58 -2.92 28.40
N PHE A 12 21.31 -2.49 28.36
CA PHE A 12 20.72 -1.43 29.18
C PHE A 12 19.91 -1.94 30.38
N LYS A 13 19.96 -3.24 30.71
CA LYS A 13 19.24 -3.85 31.85
C LYS A 13 17.75 -3.44 31.90
N SER A 14 17.17 -3.34 30.72
CA SER A 14 15.82 -2.82 30.46
C SER A 14 14.74 -3.87 30.74
N ARG A 15 15.10 -5.16 30.71
CA ARG A 15 14.16 -6.25 30.94
C ARG A 15 13.57 -6.22 32.36
N LYS A 16 12.24 -6.14 32.44
CA LYS A 16 11.45 -6.11 33.67
C LYS A 16 10.24 -7.03 33.57
N THR A 17 9.53 -7.19 34.69
CA THR A 17 8.27 -7.95 34.76
C THR A 17 7.12 -6.99 35.06
N LEU A 18 6.04 -7.09 34.29
CA LEU A 18 4.80 -6.36 34.46
C LEU A 18 3.68 -7.33 34.84
N ARG A 19 2.98 -7.07 35.96
CA ARG A 19 1.83 -7.87 36.38
C ARG A 19 0.53 -7.16 35.98
N VAL A 20 -0.35 -7.86 35.28
CA VAL A 20 -1.67 -7.37 34.86
C VAL A 20 -2.71 -8.40 35.26
N GLY A 21 -3.49 -8.08 36.29
CA GLY A 21 -4.39 -9.04 36.93
C GLY A 21 -3.62 -10.25 37.47
N THR A 22 -4.00 -11.45 37.03
CA THR A 22 -3.36 -12.73 37.42
C THR A 22 -2.17 -13.13 36.53
N LYS A 23 -1.91 -12.40 35.44
CA LYS A 23 -0.84 -12.71 34.50
C LYS A 23 0.39 -11.85 34.72
N SER A 24 1.57 -12.42 34.44
CA SER A 24 2.86 -11.74 34.47
C SER A 24 3.49 -11.77 33.08
N TYR A 25 3.98 -10.62 32.65
CA TYR A 25 4.61 -10.41 31.36
C TYR A 25 6.04 -9.94 31.53
N VAL A 26 6.97 -10.46 30.73
CA VAL A 26 8.29 -9.86 30.56
C VAL A 26 8.18 -8.72 29.56
N TYR A 27 8.86 -7.61 29.78
CA TYR A 27 8.94 -6.52 28.81
C TYR A 27 10.25 -5.75 28.92
N TYR A 28 10.62 -5.02 27.88
CA TYR A 28 11.83 -4.19 27.84
C TYR A 28 11.45 -2.75 28.19
N SER A 29 11.62 -2.40 29.48
CA SER A 29 11.18 -1.14 30.06
C SER A 29 12.04 0.04 29.58
N LEU A 30 11.41 1.00 28.91
CA LEU A 30 12.04 2.25 28.49
C LEU A 30 12.52 3.06 29.71
N ALA A 31 11.72 3.14 30.77
CA ALA A 31 12.11 3.83 32.00
C ALA A 31 13.34 3.19 32.68
N ALA A 32 13.50 1.87 32.60
CA ALA A 32 14.70 1.20 33.10
C ALA A 32 15.91 1.47 32.18
N ALA A 33 15.72 1.43 30.86
CA ALA A 33 16.77 1.75 29.90
C ALA A 33 17.29 3.20 30.05
N GLU A 34 16.39 4.16 30.32
CA GLU A 34 16.71 5.56 30.59
C GLU A 34 17.64 5.70 31.80
N LYS A 35 17.30 5.03 32.91
CA LYS A 35 18.12 4.98 34.13
C LYS A 35 19.50 4.35 33.92
N ASN A 36 19.64 3.48 32.92
CA ASN A 36 20.84 2.70 32.66
C ASN A 36 21.67 3.21 31.46
N GLY A 37 21.46 4.47 31.04
CA GLY A 37 22.37 5.14 30.10
C GLY A 37 21.70 5.82 28.92
N LEU A 38 20.42 5.58 28.67
CA LEU A 38 19.65 6.25 27.61
C LEU A 38 18.99 7.53 28.12
N LYS A 39 19.78 8.54 28.51
CA LYS A 39 19.24 9.78 29.10
C LYS A 39 18.21 10.45 28.19
N ASP A 40 17.17 11.02 28.81
CA ASP A 40 16.12 11.85 28.18
C ASP A 40 15.16 11.14 27.21
N ILE A 41 15.24 9.81 27.04
CA ILE A 41 14.35 9.08 26.11
C ILE A 41 12.87 9.19 26.46
N SER A 42 12.51 9.60 27.68
CA SER A 42 11.14 9.94 28.06
C SER A 42 10.52 11.06 27.20
N LYS A 43 11.35 11.94 26.62
CA LYS A 43 10.96 13.06 25.73
C LYS A 43 10.86 12.69 24.26
N LEU A 44 11.23 11.46 23.87
CA LEU A 44 11.11 11.00 22.48
C LEU A 44 9.66 11.06 22.00
N PRO A 45 9.44 11.30 20.69
CA PRO A 45 8.18 10.98 20.03
C PRO A 45 7.73 9.54 20.36
N TYR A 46 6.44 9.33 20.47
CA TYR A 46 5.86 8.03 20.81
C TYR A 46 6.21 6.95 19.78
N SER A 47 6.25 7.31 18.49
CA SER A 47 6.73 6.46 17.39
C SER A 47 8.20 6.03 17.59
N MET A 48 9.08 6.94 18.02
CA MET A 48 10.48 6.64 18.33
C MET A 48 10.64 5.77 19.58
N LYS A 49 9.74 5.89 20.57
CA LYS A 49 9.69 4.97 21.72
C LYS A 49 9.34 3.54 21.30
N VAL A 50 8.47 3.36 20.30
CA VAL A 50 8.17 2.03 19.73
C VAL A 50 9.39 1.46 19.00
N LEU A 51 10.11 2.26 18.21
CA LEU A 51 11.37 1.84 17.59
C LEU A 51 12.42 1.47 18.64
N LEU A 52 12.57 2.27 19.69
CA LEU A 52 13.53 2.00 20.77
C LEU A 52 13.22 0.69 21.50
N GLU A 53 11.96 0.41 21.82
CA GLU A 53 11.56 -0.89 22.39
C GLU A 53 11.96 -2.04 21.46
N ASN A 54 11.75 -1.86 20.16
CA ASN A 54 12.08 -2.87 19.17
C ASN A 54 13.58 -3.19 19.16
N LEU A 55 14.43 -2.17 19.20
CA LEU A 55 15.89 -2.34 19.25
C LEU A 55 16.32 -3.01 20.56
N LEU A 56 15.82 -2.54 21.71
CA LEU A 56 16.13 -3.14 23.02
C LEU A 56 15.77 -4.62 23.08
N ARG A 57 14.60 -5.00 22.54
CA ARG A 57 14.13 -6.39 22.55
C ARG A 57 14.88 -7.30 21.59
N ASN A 58 15.51 -6.75 20.54
CA ASN A 58 16.16 -7.54 19.50
C ASN A 58 17.69 -7.31 19.41
N GLU A 59 18.32 -6.76 20.46
CA GLU A 59 19.78 -6.58 20.54
C GLU A 59 20.51 -7.94 20.44
N ASP A 60 21.30 -8.12 19.37
CA ASP A 60 22.01 -9.36 19.07
C ASP A 60 23.52 -9.17 18.79
N GLY A 61 23.99 -7.92 18.76
CA GLY A 61 25.41 -7.58 18.52
C GLY A 61 25.84 -7.66 17.06
N ARG A 62 24.92 -7.93 16.12
CA ARG A 62 25.19 -7.97 14.67
C ARG A 62 24.22 -7.09 13.89
N SER A 63 22.93 -7.42 13.94
CA SER A 63 21.88 -6.67 13.24
C SER A 63 21.37 -5.52 14.10
N VAL A 64 21.34 -5.70 15.42
CA VAL A 64 21.09 -4.63 16.38
C VAL A 64 22.21 -4.64 17.41
N THR A 65 23.02 -3.59 17.35
CA THR A 65 24.14 -3.35 18.26
C THR A 65 23.73 -2.39 19.38
N LYS A 66 24.57 -2.33 20.42
CA LYS A 66 24.43 -1.33 21.48
C LYS A 66 24.49 0.11 20.94
N ASP A 67 25.29 0.35 19.89
CA ASP A 67 25.44 1.67 19.28
C ASP A 67 24.18 2.12 18.54
N ASP A 68 23.44 1.20 17.92
CA ASP A 68 22.15 1.48 17.28
C ASP A 68 21.12 1.96 18.32
N ILE A 69 21.12 1.34 19.50
CA ILE A 69 20.24 1.75 20.62
C ILE A 69 20.66 3.13 21.16
N LEU A 70 21.97 3.38 21.31
CA LEU A 70 22.49 4.70 21.71
C LEU A 70 22.17 5.78 20.68
N ALA A 71 22.14 5.45 19.39
CA ALA A 71 21.84 6.38 18.32
C ALA A 71 20.45 7.02 18.50
N VAL A 72 19.46 6.27 18.98
CA VAL A 72 18.12 6.82 19.29
C VAL A 72 18.18 7.91 20.36
N ALA A 73 18.98 7.72 21.41
CA ALA A 73 19.17 8.75 22.44
C ALA A 73 20.00 9.93 21.92
N LYS A 74 20.98 9.69 21.03
CA LYS A 74 21.76 10.75 20.37
C LYS A 74 20.89 11.60 19.44
N TRP A 75 19.92 11.00 18.77
CA TRP A 75 18.96 11.68 17.89
C TRP A 75 18.27 12.84 18.62
N LEU A 76 17.89 12.69 19.89
CA LEU A 76 17.26 13.77 20.68
C LEU A 76 18.06 15.08 20.75
N LYS A 77 19.39 15.02 20.67
CA LYS A 77 20.25 16.20 20.81
C LYS A 77 20.17 17.12 19.60
N LYS A 78 20.13 16.53 18.40
CA LYS A 78 20.10 17.25 17.12
C LYS A 78 18.73 17.20 16.44
N LYS A 79 17.83 16.35 16.93
CA LYS A 79 16.50 16.02 16.40
C LYS A 79 16.51 15.44 14.98
N THR A 80 17.69 15.00 14.56
CA THR A 80 17.97 14.31 13.31
C THR A 80 19.27 13.52 13.51
N LEU A 81 19.41 12.39 12.84
CA LEU A 81 20.63 11.59 12.86
C LEU A 81 20.63 10.61 11.69
N GLU A 82 21.59 10.75 10.79
CA GLU A 82 21.87 9.72 9.79
C GLU A 82 22.53 8.52 10.48
N HIS A 83 21.71 7.54 10.83
CA HIS A 83 22.16 6.27 11.41
C HIS A 83 21.18 5.18 10.99
N GLU A 84 21.68 4.08 10.46
CA GLU A 84 20.87 2.96 10.01
C GLU A 84 20.57 2.01 11.18
N ILE A 85 19.34 1.51 11.24
CA ILE A 85 18.86 0.58 12.26
C ILE A 85 18.13 -0.60 11.64
N ALA A 86 18.14 -1.73 12.34
CA ALA A 86 17.40 -2.93 11.98
C ALA A 86 16.07 -3.02 12.75
N PHE A 87 14.96 -2.88 12.05
CA PHE A 87 13.61 -2.95 12.62
C PHE A 87 12.96 -4.32 12.37
N ARG A 88 12.44 -4.97 13.42
CA ARG A 88 11.73 -6.25 13.33
C ARG A 88 10.24 -6.09 13.62
N PRO A 89 9.37 -6.01 12.59
CA PRO A 89 7.93 -5.89 12.81
C PRO A 89 7.38 -7.10 13.59
N ALA A 90 6.31 -6.89 14.36
CA ALA A 90 5.67 -7.97 15.11
C ALA A 90 4.92 -8.97 14.22
N ARG A 91 4.41 -8.52 13.07
CA ARG A 91 3.61 -9.29 12.11
C ARG A 91 3.65 -8.65 10.72
N VAL A 92 3.10 -9.36 9.73
CA VAL A 92 2.96 -8.89 8.34
C VAL A 92 1.49 -8.92 7.91
N LEU A 93 1.05 -7.89 7.18
CA LEU A 93 -0.28 -7.83 6.56
C LEU A 93 -0.16 -7.91 5.04
N MET A 94 -1.02 -8.69 4.40
CA MET A 94 -1.08 -8.81 2.95
C MET A 94 -2.49 -8.62 2.41
N GLN A 95 -2.54 -8.30 1.13
CA GLN A 95 -3.74 -8.36 0.29
C GLN A 95 -3.49 -9.26 -0.92
N ASP A 96 -4.52 -9.76 -1.59
CA ASP A 96 -4.40 -10.85 -2.57
C ASP A 96 -3.58 -10.55 -3.85
N PHE A 97 -3.49 -9.31 -4.33
CA PHE A 97 -2.62 -8.97 -5.49
C PHE A 97 -1.12 -9.10 -5.16
N THR A 98 -0.72 -8.88 -3.90
CA THR A 98 0.69 -8.99 -3.47
C THR A 98 0.95 -10.24 -2.64
N GLY A 99 -0.08 -10.83 -2.06
CA GLY A 99 0.02 -12.05 -1.30
C GLY A 99 0.10 -13.30 -2.16
N VAL A 100 -0.55 -13.32 -3.35
CA VAL A 100 -0.37 -14.43 -4.31
C VAL A 100 1.11 -14.63 -4.68
N PRO A 101 1.86 -13.61 -5.18
CA PRO A 101 3.29 -13.81 -5.48
C PRO A 101 4.10 -14.22 -4.24
N ALA A 102 3.80 -13.69 -3.05
CA ALA A 102 4.52 -14.09 -1.84
C ALA A 102 4.29 -15.57 -1.46
N VAL A 103 3.06 -16.08 -1.63
CA VAL A 103 2.76 -17.51 -1.41
C VAL A 103 3.40 -18.37 -2.52
N VAL A 104 3.49 -17.87 -3.77
CA VAL A 104 4.24 -18.52 -4.86
C VAL A 104 5.71 -18.65 -4.49
N ASP A 105 6.33 -17.60 -3.95
CA ASP A 105 7.73 -17.63 -3.55
C ASP A 105 7.98 -18.63 -2.43
N LEU A 106 7.12 -18.66 -1.40
CA LEU A 106 7.21 -19.66 -0.33
C LEU A 106 7.02 -21.10 -0.85
N ALA A 107 6.09 -21.32 -1.79
CA ALA A 107 5.88 -22.62 -2.42
C ALA A 107 7.12 -23.06 -3.23
N ALA A 108 7.68 -22.15 -4.03
CA ALA A 108 8.88 -22.38 -4.82
C ALA A 108 10.11 -22.65 -3.92
N MET A 109 10.23 -21.92 -2.81
CA MET A 109 11.26 -22.17 -1.79
C MET A 109 11.12 -23.56 -1.17
N ARG A 110 9.91 -24.06 -0.92
CA ARG A 110 9.71 -25.45 -0.45
C ARG A 110 10.19 -26.48 -1.46
N ASN A 111 9.87 -26.30 -2.75
CA ASN A 111 10.39 -27.18 -3.80
C ASN A 111 11.93 -27.13 -3.88
N ALA A 112 12.51 -25.93 -3.76
CA ALA A 112 13.96 -25.76 -3.77
C ALA A 112 14.63 -26.38 -2.52
N MET A 113 14.00 -26.27 -1.35
CA MET A 113 14.47 -26.89 -0.10
C MET A 113 14.57 -28.42 -0.25
N GLN A 114 13.54 -29.06 -0.82
CA GLN A 114 13.57 -30.49 -1.10
C GLN A 114 14.68 -30.87 -2.10
N LYS A 115 14.87 -30.08 -3.17
CA LYS A 115 15.97 -30.30 -4.13
C LYS A 115 17.36 -30.18 -3.49
N LEU A 116 17.51 -29.34 -2.46
CA LEU A 116 18.75 -29.22 -1.67
C LEU A 116 18.91 -30.32 -0.61
N GLY A 117 17.94 -31.23 -0.48
CA GLY A 117 17.92 -32.31 0.52
C GLY A 117 17.55 -31.84 1.93
N GLY A 118 16.91 -30.68 2.06
CA GLY A 118 16.41 -30.14 3.33
C GLY A 118 14.92 -30.43 3.56
N ASP A 119 14.46 -30.07 4.75
CA ASP A 119 13.07 -30.20 5.19
C ASP A 119 12.25 -28.97 4.75
N ALA A 120 11.21 -29.18 3.93
CA ALA A 120 10.43 -28.08 3.36
C ALA A 120 9.53 -27.39 4.39
N GLU A 121 9.16 -28.05 5.50
CA GLU A 121 8.38 -27.45 6.58
C GLU A 121 9.14 -26.32 7.28
N LYS A 122 10.48 -26.29 7.20
CA LYS A 122 11.28 -25.15 7.67
C LYS A 122 11.01 -23.86 6.90
N ILE A 123 10.53 -23.95 5.65
CA ILE A 123 10.04 -22.79 4.91
C ILE A 123 8.63 -22.48 5.40
N ASN A 124 8.60 -21.58 6.38
CA ASN A 124 7.37 -21.16 7.03
C ASN A 124 7.52 -19.74 7.62
N PRO A 125 6.46 -18.91 7.61
CA PRO A 125 6.48 -17.64 8.33
C PRO A 125 6.81 -17.79 9.83
N LEU A 126 7.76 -17.01 10.31
CA LEU A 126 8.26 -16.94 11.70
C LEU A 126 7.54 -15.87 12.54
N VAL A 127 6.83 -14.97 11.88
CA VAL A 127 5.91 -13.99 12.48
C VAL A 127 4.50 -14.25 11.94
N PRO A 128 3.44 -13.82 12.65
CA PRO A 128 2.08 -13.88 12.12
C PRO A 128 1.96 -13.15 10.79
N VAL A 129 1.27 -13.76 9.84
CA VAL A 129 0.97 -13.22 8.51
C VAL A 129 -0.52 -13.37 8.27
N ASP A 130 -1.17 -12.24 8.01
CA ASP A 130 -2.58 -12.20 7.69
C ASP A 130 -2.75 -11.70 6.26
N LEU A 131 -3.28 -12.53 5.36
CA LEU A 131 -3.64 -12.16 4.00
C LEU A 131 -5.15 -11.94 3.92
N VAL A 132 -5.59 -10.78 3.44
CA VAL A 132 -7.00 -10.47 3.22
C VAL A 132 -7.31 -10.41 1.72
N ILE A 133 -8.32 -11.13 1.27
CA ILE A 133 -8.75 -11.11 -0.14
C ILE A 133 -9.77 -9.99 -0.33
N ASP A 134 -9.35 -8.88 -0.95
CA ASP A 134 -10.14 -7.66 -1.10
C ASP A 134 -9.91 -6.89 -2.41
N HIS A 135 -8.91 -7.27 -3.23
CA HIS A 135 -8.59 -6.65 -4.52
C HIS A 135 -9.22 -7.36 -5.73
N SER A 136 -10.00 -8.41 -5.50
CA SER A 136 -10.54 -9.27 -6.56
C SER A 136 -11.92 -8.85 -7.07
N VAL A 137 -12.78 -8.29 -6.21
CA VAL A 137 -14.14 -7.89 -6.60
C VAL A 137 -14.14 -6.64 -7.49
N ILE A 138 -14.92 -6.68 -8.57
CA ILE A 138 -15.12 -5.60 -9.55
C ILE A 138 -16.60 -5.21 -9.56
N VAL A 139 -16.90 -3.91 -9.64
CA VAL A 139 -18.27 -3.38 -9.68
C VAL A 139 -18.85 -3.48 -11.10
N ASN A 140 -19.06 -4.71 -11.58
CA ASN A 140 -19.68 -4.96 -12.89
C ASN A 140 -21.19 -4.68 -12.86
N PHE A 141 -21.83 -4.95 -11.72
CA PHE A 141 -23.24 -4.67 -11.46
C PHE A 141 -23.38 -3.64 -10.33
N PHE A 142 -24.35 -2.74 -10.45
CA PHE A 142 -24.54 -1.59 -9.55
C PHE A 142 -26.00 -1.13 -9.54
N GLY A 143 -26.37 -0.25 -8.60
CA GLY A 143 -27.70 0.40 -8.53
C GLY A 143 -28.91 -0.54 -8.31
N ASP A 144 -28.68 -1.80 -7.99
CA ASP A 144 -29.69 -2.85 -7.75
C ASP A 144 -29.27 -3.69 -6.54
N ASN A 145 -30.24 -4.13 -5.73
CA ASN A 145 -30.04 -5.09 -4.63
C ASN A 145 -29.46 -6.43 -5.07
N LYS A 146 -29.58 -6.81 -6.35
CA LYS A 146 -28.93 -8.02 -6.90
C LYS A 146 -27.44 -7.82 -7.20
N ALA A 147 -26.93 -6.58 -7.22
CA ALA A 147 -25.56 -6.26 -7.60
C ALA A 147 -24.52 -7.02 -6.78
N PHE A 148 -24.67 -7.03 -5.45
CA PHE A 148 -23.77 -7.77 -4.55
C PHE A 148 -23.59 -9.23 -4.97
N SER A 149 -24.70 -9.97 -5.12
CA SER A 149 -24.64 -11.39 -5.46
C SER A 149 -24.03 -11.67 -6.85
N LYS A 150 -24.28 -10.78 -7.83
CA LYS A 150 -23.75 -10.92 -9.18
C LYS A 150 -22.25 -10.62 -9.23
N ASN A 151 -21.80 -9.57 -8.54
CA ASN A 151 -20.38 -9.23 -8.46
C ASN A 151 -19.58 -10.32 -7.74
N VAL A 152 -20.10 -10.89 -6.64
CA VAL A 152 -19.47 -12.02 -5.95
C VAL A 152 -19.38 -13.25 -6.87
N ALA A 153 -20.44 -13.55 -7.62
CA ALA A 153 -20.41 -14.69 -8.56
C ALA A 153 -19.34 -14.51 -9.65
N GLU A 154 -19.21 -13.30 -10.21
CA GLU A 154 -18.19 -13.00 -11.21
C GLU A 154 -16.77 -13.01 -10.61
N GLU A 155 -16.61 -12.50 -9.39
CA GLU A 155 -15.34 -12.56 -8.65
C GLU A 155 -14.83 -14.01 -8.52
N TYR A 156 -15.68 -14.94 -8.06
CA TYR A 156 -15.30 -16.35 -7.94
C TYR A 156 -14.98 -16.99 -9.29
N LYS A 157 -15.76 -16.68 -10.34
CA LYS A 157 -15.52 -17.18 -11.69
C LYS A 157 -14.16 -16.74 -12.23
N GLN A 158 -13.78 -15.48 -12.00
CA GLN A 158 -12.54 -14.91 -12.54
C GLN A 158 -11.29 -15.28 -11.72
N ASN A 159 -11.45 -15.64 -10.45
CA ASN A 159 -10.34 -15.81 -9.50
C ASN A 159 -10.22 -17.22 -8.91
N GLN A 160 -10.97 -18.20 -9.43
CA GLN A 160 -11.04 -19.57 -8.92
C GLN A 160 -9.65 -20.18 -8.63
N GLU A 161 -8.73 -20.12 -9.60
CA GLU A 161 -7.39 -20.69 -9.46
C GLU A 161 -6.54 -19.98 -8.40
N ARG A 162 -6.62 -18.63 -8.34
CA ARG A 162 -5.93 -17.84 -7.30
C ARG A 162 -6.45 -18.21 -5.91
N TYR A 163 -7.75 -18.43 -5.78
CA TYR A 163 -8.39 -18.79 -4.51
C TYR A 163 -8.08 -20.22 -4.09
N GLU A 164 -8.04 -21.17 -5.02
CA GLU A 164 -7.53 -22.52 -4.78
C GLU A 164 -6.10 -22.49 -4.25
N PHE A 165 -5.24 -21.69 -4.87
CA PHE A 165 -3.85 -21.53 -4.46
C PHE A 165 -3.72 -20.90 -3.06
N LEU A 166 -4.42 -19.80 -2.78
CA LEU A 166 -4.39 -19.17 -1.47
C LEU A 166 -4.98 -20.06 -0.37
N LYS A 167 -6.02 -20.83 -0.68
CA LYS A 167 -6.62 -21.80 0.24
C LYS A 167 -5.71 -23.00 0.49
N TRP A 168 -4.89 -23.40 -0.48
CA TRP A 168 -3.78 -24.34 -0.24
C TRP A 168 -2.76 -23.71 0.72
N GLY A 169 -2.30 -22.49 0.46
CA GLY A 169 -1.34 -21.77 1.31
C GLY A 169 -1.81 -21.63 2.75
N GLN A 170 -3.10 -21.34 2.96
CA GLN A 170 -3.73 -21.27 4.28
C GLN A 170 -3.56 -22.56 5.11
N LYS A 171 -3.53 -23.73 4.45
CA LYS A 171 -3.35 -25.02 5.12
C LYS A 171 -1.87 -25.42 5.20
N ALA A 172 -1.10 -25.08 4.18
CA ALA A 172 0.29 -25.52 4.03
C ALA A 172 1.27 -24.81 4.99
N PHE A 173 0.97 -23.58 5.40
CA PHE A 173 1.85 -22.77 6.26
C PHE A 173 1.24 -22.50 7.63
N THR A 174 2.03 -22.68 8.69
CA THR A 174 1.69 -22.21 10.04
C THR A 174 1.96 -20.71 10.17
N ASN A 175 1.32 -20.03 11.13
CA ASN A 175 1.35 -18.56 11.28
C ASN A 175 0.85 -17.77 10.05
N PHE A 176 0.26 -18.43 9.06
CA PHE A 176 -0.32 -17.81 7.88
C PHE A 176 -1.83 -17.97 7.91
N SER A 177 -2.56 -16.86 7.90
CA SER A 177 -4.02 -16.84 7.89
C SER A 177 -4.51 -16.17 6.61
N VAL A 178 -5.59 -16.72 6.04
CA VAL A 178 -6.30 -16.10 4.91
C VAL A 178 -7.68 -15.69 5.38
N VAL A 179 -7.98 -14.38 5.29
CA VAL A 179 -9.32 -13.82 5.42
C VAL A 179 -9.99 -13.92 4.05
N PRO A 180 -11.04 -14.74 3.90
CA PRO A 180 -11.65 -15.03 2.59
C PRO A 180 -12.37 -13.83 1.95
N PRO A 181 -12.70 -13.94 0.64
CA PRO A 181 -13.44 -12.90 -0.08
C PRO A 181 -14.78 -12.57 0.60
N GLY A 182 -15.24 -11.32 0.46
CA GLY A 182 -16.52 -10.89 1.01
C GLY A 182 -16.53 -10.63 2.52
N THR A 183 -15.37 -10.66 3.19
CA THR A 183 -15.26 -10.37 4.63
C THR A 183 -15.02 -8.88 4.91
N GLY A 184 -14.17 -8.24 4.12
CA GLY A 184 -13.79 -6.83 4.28
C GLY A 184 -12.47 -6.49 3.59
N ILE A 185 -12.07 -5.23 3.72
CA ILE A 185 -10.81 -4.66 3.20
C ILE A 185 -9.71 -4.82 4.25
N CYS A 186 -8.50 -5.17 3.82
CA CYS A 186 -7.34 -5.49 4.66
C CYS A 186 -7.14 -4.52 5.82
N HIS A 187 -7.14 -3.21 5.57
CA HIS A 187 -6.87 -2.20 6.61
C HIS A 187 -8.01 -2.04 7.62
N GLN A 188 -9.26 -2.20 7.19
CA GLN A 188 -10.41 -2.15 8.10
C GLN A 188 -10.49 -3.42 8.94
N VAL A 189 -10.29 -4.60 8.34
CA VAL A 189 -10.18 -5.87 9.08
C VAL A 189 -8.99 -5.82 10.05
N ASN A 190 -7.88 -5.20 9.64
CA ASN A 190 -6.73 -5.00 10.51
C ASN A 190 -7.08 -4.13 11.72
N LEU A 191 -7.69 -2.96 11.52
CA LEU A 191 -8.12 -2.07 12.59
C LEU A 191 -9.15 -2.74 13.52
N GLU A 192 -10.18 -3.35 12.93
CA GLU A 192 -11.34 -3.88 13.65
C GLU A 192 -11.11 -5.25 14.29
N TYR A 193 -10.09 -6.02 13.87
CA TYR A 193 -9.88 -7.38 14.37
C TYR A 193 -8.41 -7.78 14.61
N LEU A 194 -7.52 -7.65 13.61
CA LEU A 194 -6.17 -8.23 13.67
C LEU A 194 -5.25 -7.45 14.62
N ALA A 195 -5.32 -6.12 14.60
CA ALA A 195 -4.49 -5.24 15.42
C ALA A 195 -4.79 -5.41 16.92
N GLN A 196 -3.72 -5.48 17.71
CA GLN A 196 -3.79 -5.75 19.15
C GLN A 196 -3.27 -4.59 20.02
N THR A 197 -2.63 -3.57 19.42
CA THR A 197 -1.91 -2.46 20.08
C THR A 197 -0.70 -2.89 20.92
N VAL A 198 -0.82 -3.93 21.73
CA VAL A 198 0.27 -4.60 22.45
C VAL A 198 0.18 -6.09 22.16
N TRP A 199 1.22 -6.66 21.57
CA TRP A 199 1.35 -8.10 21.32
C TRP A 199 1.98 -8.84 22.48
N THR A 200 1.78 -10.16 22.46
CA THR A 200 2.38 -11.07 23.41
C THR A 200 2.96 -12.27 22.68
N LYS A 201 4.16 -12.72 23.05
CA LYS A 201 4.76 -13.94 22.52
C LYS A 201 5.38 -14.76 23.64
N LYS A 202 5.20 -16.08 23.58
CA LYS A 202 5.92 -17.01 24.45
C LYS A 202 7.34 -17.21 23.92
N GLU A 203 8.33 -16.95 24.74
CA GLU A 203 9.74 -17.09 24.38
C GLU A 203 10.52 -17.82 25.47
N LYS A 204 11.43 -18.71 25.07
CA LYS A 204 12.39 -19.35 25.97
C LYS A 204 13.49 -18.36 26.29
N MET A 205 13.66 -18.03 27.57
CA MET A 205 14.68 -17.09 28.02
C MET A 205 15.05 -17.32 29.49
N THR A 206 16.11 -16.65 29.95
CA THR A 206 16.51 -16.62 31.36
C THR A 206 16.14 -15.28 31.97
N VAL A 207 15.18 -15.24 32.90
CA VAL A 207 14.78 -14.03 33.64
C VAL A 207 15.31 -14.14 35.07
N GLY A 208 16.22 -13.24 35.45
CA GLY A 208 16.95 -13.34 36.71
C GLY A 208 17.79 -14.62 36.74
N ARG A 209 17.52 -15.51 37.70
CA ARG A 209 18.18 -16.83 37.82
C ARG A 209 17.37 -17.97 37.21
N THR A 210 16.20 -17.69 36.63
CA THR A 210 15.25 -18.71 36.18
C THR A 210 15.24 -18.82 34.67
N LYS A 211 15.60 -19.99 34.15
CA LYS A 211 15.44 -20.35 32.74
C LYS A 211 14.06 -20.98 32.53
N GLY A 212 13.31 -20.50 31.55
CA GLY A 212 11.96 -20.99 31.29
C GLY A 212 11.32 -20.36 30.06
N THR A 213 10.05 -20.69 29.83
CA THR A 213 9.23 -20.04 28.80
C THR A 213 8.43 -18.93 29.45
N PHE A 214 8.63 -17.69 29.01
CA PHE A 214 7.95 -16.51 29.53
C PHE A 214 7.07 -15.86 28.46
N GLU A 215 5.98 -15.23 28.86
CA GLU A 215 5.13 -14.43 27.98
C GLU A 215 5.70 -13.00 27.93
N VAL A 216 6.19 -12.58 26.77
CA VAL A 216 6.78 -11.25 26.55
C VAL A 216 5.72 -10.33 25.97
N ALA A 217 5.51 -9.15 26.55
CA ALA A 217 4.66 -8.10 26.01
C ALA A 217 5.49 -7.01 25.32
N TYR A 218 5.04 -6.56 24.16
CA TYR A 218 5.71 -5.57 23.33
C TYR A 218 4.70 -4.82 22.44
N PRO A 219 5.00 -3.63 21.90
CA PRO A 219 4.08 -2.88 21.05
C PRO A 219 3.73 -3.69 19.80
N ASP A 220 2.47 -3.61 19.36
CA ASP A 220 2.11 -4.07 18.02
C ASP A 220 2.83 -3.20 16.99
N SER A 221 3.41 -3.85 16.00
CA SER A 221 3.98 -3.21 14.84
C SER A 221 3.88 -4.13 13.63
N LEU A 222 3.73 -3.55 12.44
CA LEU A 222 3.68 -4.36 11.23
C LEU A 222 4.25 -3.62 10.04
N VAL A 223 4.59 -4.42 9.04
CA VAL A 223 4.65 -3.94 7.67
C VAL A 223 3.61 -4.66 6.86
N GLY A 224 3.15 -4.03 5.78
CA GLY A 224 2.19 -4.66 4.89
C GLY A 224 2.52 -4.44 3.43
N THR A 225 2.10 -5.37 2.58
CA THR A 225 2.28 -5.28 1.12
C THR A 225 1.21 -4.37 0.46
N ASP A 226 0.84 -3.31 1.18
CA ASP A 226 -0.05 -2.23 0.74
C ASP A 226 0.38 -0.92 1.40
N SER A 227 0.41 0.18 0.63
CA SER A 227 0.88 1.48 1.10
C SER A 227 0.07 2.04 2.28
N HIS A 228 -1.24 1.79 2.32
CA HIS A 228 -2.13 2.34 3.35
C HIS A 228 -2.19 1.49 4.61
N THR A 229 -1.26 0.54 4.77
CA THR A 229 -1.01 -0.15 6.06
C THR A 229 -0.82 0.87 7.20
N THR A 230 -0.41 2.08 6.85
CA THR A 230 -0.31 3.24 7.75
C THR A 230 -1.62 3.61 8.46
N MET A 231 -2.78 3.17 7.98
CA MET A 231 -4.07 3.40 8.62
C MET A 231 -4.12 2.90 10.08
N VAL A 232 -3.43 1.80 10.37
CA VAL A 232 -3.42 1.18 11.70
C VAL A 232 -2.70 2.04 12.76
N ASN A 233 -1.90 3.03 12.34
CA ASN A 233 -1.23 3.95 13.25
C ASN A 233 -2.23 4.84 14.02
N GLY A 234 -3.47 5.00 13.53
CA GLY A 234 -4.56 5.63 14.29
C GLY A 234 -4.97 4.85 15.56
N LEU A 235 -4.60 3.57 15.65
CA LEU A 235 -4.76 2.69 16.82
C LEU A 235 -3.42 2.49 17.58
N ALA A 236 -2.47 3.41 17.40
CA ALA A 236 -1.15 3.38 18.02
C ALA A 236 -0.33 2.11 17.72
N VAL A 237 -0.50 1.56 16.51
CA VAL A 237 0.28 0.44 15.98
C VAL A 237 1.23 0.99 14.93
N LEU A 238 2.53 0.95 15.21
CA LEU A 238 3.51 1.47 14.27
C LEU A 238 3.58 0.57 13.03
N GLY A 239 3.13 1.05 11.87
CA GLY A 239 3.22 0.27 10.65
C GLY A 239 3.10 1.06 9.36
N TRP A 240 3.62 0.48 8.28
CA TRP A 240 3.69 1.14 6.96
C TRP A 240 3.76 0.11 5.82
N GLY A 241 3.61 0.59 4.60
CA GLY A 241 3.70 -0.23 3.39
C GLY A 241 5.13 -0.55 2.97
N VAL A 242 5.39 -1.78 2.55
CA VAL A 242 6.71 -2.28 2.10
C VAL A 242 6.60 -3.16 0.85
N GLY A 243 7.77 -3.49 0.26
CA GLY A 243 7.96 -4.51 -0.80
C GLY A 243 7.28 -5.84 -0.51
N GLY A 244 6.84 -6.57 -1.54
CA GLY A 244 6.55 -8.02 -1.39
C GLY A 244 7.78 -8.76 -0.86
N ILE A 245 8.95 -8.50 -1.46
CA ILE A 245 10.25 -9.05 -1.05
C ILE A 245 10.64 -8.63 0.37
N GLU A 246 10.49 -7.34 0.73
CA GLU A 246 10.74 -6.87 2.11
C GLU A 246 9.80 -7.55 3.11
N ALA A 247 8.53 -7.76 2.75
CA ALA A 247 7.58 -8.49 3.58
C ALA A 247 7.98 -9.96 3.72
N GLU A 248 8.34 -10.65 2.62
CA GLU A 248 8.85 -12.04 2.58
C GLU A 248 10.06 -12.22 3.51
N ALA A 249 10.99 -11.27 3.45
CA ALA A 249 12.13 -11.21 4.36
C ALA A 249 11.69 -11.17 5.82
N CYS A 250 10.76 -10.26 6.16
CA CYS A 250 10.20 -10.13 7.51
C CYS A 250 9.52 -11.41 7.98
N MET A 251 8.73 -12.03 7.09
CA MET A 251 8.06 -13.30 7.36
C MET A 251 9.07 -14.39 7.70
N LEU A 252 10.25 -14.36 7.09
CA LEU A 252 11.31 -15.33 7.32
C LEU A 252 12.34 -14.85 8.37
N GLY A 253 11.99 -13.83 9.16
CA GLY A 253 12.72 -13.39 10.35
C GLY A 253 13.86 -12.39 10.09
N GLN A 254 14.02 -11.92 8.86
CA GLN A 254 14.98 -10.86 8.56
C GLN A 254 14.44 -9.50 9.07
N PRO A 255 15.31 -8.64 9.62
CA PRO A 255 14.93 -7.27 9.93
C PRO A 255 14.82 -6.42 8.66
N LEU A 256 14.09 -5.32 8.76
CA LEU A 256 14.10 -4.24 7.77
C LEU A 256 15.23 -3.27 8.11
N SER A 257 16.03 -2.92 7.12
CA SER A 257 16.94 -1.79 7.24
C SER A 257 16.19 -0.47 7.03
N MET A 258 16.42 0.49 7.91
CA MET A 258 15.93 1.86 7.77
C MET A 258 16.84 2.86 8.47
N LEU A 259 16.87 4.11 7.99
CA LEU A 259 17.47 5.21 8.76
C LEU A 259 16.60 5.55 9.96
N LEU A 260 17.21 6.02 11.04
CA LEU A 260 16.47 6.69 12.11
C LEU A 260 15.67 7.86 11.51
N PRO A 261 14.33 7.83 11.62
CA PRO A 261 13.51 8.80 10.92
C PRO A 261 13.56 10.15 11.63
N ASP A 262 13.55 11.23 10.84
CA ASP A 262 13.08 12.52 11.33
C ASP A 262 11.59 12.42 11.67
N VAL A 263 11.15 13.14 12.70
CA VAL A 263 9.75 13.11 13.17
C VAL A 263 9.16 14.52 13.17
N VAL A 264 8.20 14.74 12.30
CA VAL A 264 7.41 15.97 12.23
C VAL A 264 6.26 15.89 13.23
N GLY A 265 6.23 16.80 14.19
CA GLY A 265 5.10 16.95 15.11
C GLY A 265 3.96 17.72 14.46
N PHE A 266 2.77 17.13 14.33
CA PHE A 266 1.58 17.82 13.84
C PHE A 266 0.61 18.10 14.98
N LYS A 267 0.61 19.36 15.46
CA LYS A 267 -0.20 19.81 16.59
C LYS A 267 -1.63 20.09 16.14
N LEU A 268 -2.59 19.41 16.75
CA LEU A 268 -4.02 19.67 16.58
C LEU A 268 -4.55 20.42 17.80
N THR A 269 -5.30 21.49 17.58
CA THR A 269 -6.00 22.28 18.60
C THR A 269 -7.48 22.43 18.25
N GLY A 270 -8.30 22.89 19.20
CA GLY A 270 -9.72 23.14 18.95
C GLY A 270 -10.55 21.87 18.68
N ALA A 271 -11.68 22.05 18.00
CA ALA A 271 -12.60 21.00 17.59
C ALA A 271 -13.20 21.32 16.21
N LEU A 272 -13.58 20.29 15.46
CA LEU A 272 -14.24 20.46 14.16
C LEU A 272 -15.59 21.17 14.32
N LYS A 273 -15.92 22.04 13.36
CA LYS A 273 -17.22 22.72 13.29
C LYS A 273 -18.33 21.76 12.87
N GLU A 274 -19.59 22.13 13.15
CA GLU A 274 -20.77 21.41 12.71
C GLU A 274 -20.74 21.20 11.18
N GLY A 275 -21.03 19.98 10.74
CA GLY A 275 -21.05 19.62 9.31
C GLY A 275 -19.67 19.35 8.69
N VAL A 276 -18.57 19.54 9.42
CA VAL A 276 -17.22 19.17 8.97
C VAL A 276 -16.92 17.72 9.32
N THR A 277 -16.34 16.98 8.39
CA THR A 277 -16.10 15.54 8.53
C THR A 277 -14.62 15.21 8.75
N ALA A 278 -14.33 13.98 9.18
CA ALA A 278 -12.97 13.46 9.24
C ALA A 278 -12.28 13.46 7.85
N THR A 279 -13.06 13.34 6.77
CA THR A 279 -12.55 13.42 5.41
C THR A 279 -12.05 14.83 5.10
N ASP A 280 -12.78 15.87 5.49
CA ASP A 280 -12.35 17.27 5.31
C ASP A 280 -11.05 17.56 6.07
N LEU A 281 -10.94 17.01 7.29
CA LEU A 281 -9.75 17.11 8.11
C LEU A 281 -8.55 16.44 7.43
N VAL A 282 -8.66 15.20 6.97
CA VAL A 282 -7.52 14.52 6.33
C VAL A 282 -7.11 15.18 5.01
N LEU A 283 -8.05 15.71 4.21
CA LEU A 283 -7.71 16.45 3.00
C LEU A 283 -6.93 17.74 3.33
N THR A 284 -7.31 18.41 4.42
CA THR A 284 -6.60 19.61 4.91
C THR A 284 -5.19 19.26 5.37
N VAL A 285 -5.06 18.22 6.20
CA VAL A 285 -3.77 17.70 6.67
C VAL A 285 -2.89 17.27 5.51
N THR A 286 -3.46 16.59 4.51
CA THR A 286 -2.72 16.12 3.33
C THR A 286 -2.12 17.28 2.54
N GLN A 287 -2.91 18.33 2.28
CA GLN A 287 -2.44 19.55 1.60
C GLN A 287 -1.32 20.23 2.38
N MET A 288 -1.47 20.38 3.70
CA MET A 288 -0.49 21.04 4.56
C MET A 288 0.84 20.27 4.63
N LEU A 289 0.78 18.95 4.84
CA LEU A 289 1.97 18.09 4.91
C LEU A 289 2.68 17.96 3.57
N ARG A 290 1.96 17.95 2.45
CA ARG A 290 2.59 18.01 1.12
C ARG A 290 3.32 19.30 0.88
N LYS A 291 2.76 20.44 1.31
CA LYS A 291 3.44 21.73 1.22
C LYS A 291 4.72 21.76 2.08
N LEU A 292 4.72 21.09 3.23
CA LEU A 292 5.90 21.01 4.10
C LEU A 292 7.00 20.09 3.53
N GLY A 293 6.62 18.98 2.88
CA GLY A 293 7.57 18.02 2.32
C GLY A 293 8.07 17.02 3.36
N VAL A 294 7.26 16.00 3.64
CA VAL A 294 7.54 14.99 4.68
C VAL A 294 7.95 13.62 4.14
N VAL A 295 8.49 13.57 2.92
CA VAL A 295 8.96 12.32 2.29
C VAL A 295 10.08 11.69 3.11
N GLY A 296 9.95 10.39 3.42
CA GLY A 296 10.92 9.65 4.21
C GLY A 296 10.92 9.96 5.71
N LYS A 297 10.03 10.86 6.17
CA LYS A 297 9.89 11.22 7.59
C LYS A 297 8.71 10.51 8.23
N PHE A 298 8.73 10.43 9.56
CA PHE A 298 7.54 10.12 10.34
C PHE A 298 6.76 11.41 10.60
N VAL A 299 5.43 11.32 10.63
CA VAL A 299 4.56 12.37 11.16
C VAL A 299 3.90 11.81 12.42
N GLU A 300 3.94 12.56 13.51
CA GLU A 300 3.27 12.20 14.76
C GLU A 300 2.32 13.31 15.18
N PHE A 301 1.06 12.94 15.39
CA PHE A 301 0.00 13.87 15.77
C PHE A 301 -0.03 14.03 17.30
N PHE A 302 -0.15 15.27 17.75
CA PHE A 302 -0.18 15.62 19.17
C PHE A 302 -1.03 16.86 19.45
N GLY A 303 -1.12 17.26 20.72
CA GLY A 303 -1.89 18.44 21.15
C GLY A 303 -3.30 18.11 21.66
N PRO A 304 -4.01 19.13 22.17
CA PRO A 304 -5.31 18.95 22.83
C PRO A 304 -6.44 18.55 21.87
N GLY A 305 -6.33 18.85 20.57
CA GLY A 305 -7.33 18.48 19.57
C GLY A 305 -7.54 16.96 19.44
N LEU A 306 -6.57 16.15 19.85
CA LEU A 306 -6.69 14.67 19.84
C LEU A 306 -7.79 14.16 20.78
N ASP A 307 -8.16 14.91 21.82
CA ASP A 307 -9.23 14.54 22.75
C ASP A 307 -10.62 14.59 22.10
N ASN A 308 -10.73 15.29 20.96
CA ASN A 308 -11.95 15.43 20.17
C ASN A 308 -12.01 14.46 18.98
N LEU A 309 -11.02 13.58 18.81
CA LEU A 309 -10.94 12.65 17.68
C LEU A 309 -11.13 11.20 18.12
N SER A 310 -12.02 10.49 17.43
CA SER A 310 -12.16 9.04 17.59
C SER A 310 -10.99 8.30 16.92
N VAL A 311 -10.81 7.02 17.23
CA VAL A 311 -9.83 6.17 16.52
C VAL A 311 -10.14 6.09 15.03
N ALA A 312 -11.41 6.14 14.63
CA ALA A 312 -11.78 6.13 13.23
C ALA A 312 -11.30 7.40 12.51
N ASP A 313 -11.40 8.58 13.16
CA ASP A 313 -10.90 9.83 12.59
C ASP A 313 -9.36 9.81 12.48
N LYS A 314 -8.69 9.32 13.53
CA LYS A 314 -7.22 9.12 13.54
C LYS A 314 -6.78 8.14 12.45
N ALA A 315 -7.52 7.06 12.24
CA ALA A 315 -7.24 6.07 11.20
C ALA A 315 -7.47 6.64 9.79
N THR A 316 -8.50 7.47 9.59
CA THR A 316 -8.70 8.20 8.33
C THR A 316 -7.49 9.08 8.01
N ILE A 317 -6.93 9.79 9.01
CA ILE A 317 -5.72 10.60 8.84
C ILE A 317 -4.48 9.72 8.56
N GLY A 318 -4.24 8.70 9.39
CA GLY A 318 -3.11 7.79 9.23
C GLY A 318 -3.13 7.00 7.91
N ASN A 319 -4.32 6.75 7.34
CA ASN A 319 -4.48 6.08 6.06
C ASN A 319 -3.80 6.87 4.93
N MET A 320 -3.98 8.19 4.89
CA MET A 320 -3.47 9.05 3.80
C MET A 320 -1.98 9.40 3.93
N ALA A 321 -1.23 8.74 4.82
CA ALA A 321 0.21 8.97 4.96
C ALA A 321 1.02 8.84 3.67
N PRO A 322 0.79 7.83 2.81
CA PRO A 322 1.44 7.75 1.51
C PRO A 322 1.09 8.95 0.62
N GLU A 323 -0.14 9.45 0.69
CA GLU A 323 -0.62 10.57 -0.10
C GLU A 323 -0.02 11.90 0.32
N TYR A 324 0.35 12.09 1.59
CA TYR A 324 1.16 13.25 2.04
C TYR A 324 2.67 13.00 2.15
N GLY A 325 3.12 11.76 1.92
CA GLY A 325 4.52 11.39 1.68
C GLY A 325 5.25 10.81 2.87
N ALA A 326 4.64 10.81 4.06
CA ALA A 326 5.28 10.28 5.24
C ALA A 326 5.35 8.76 5.19
N THR A 327 6.33 8.18 5.88
CA THR A 327 6.37 6.73 6.10
C THR A 327 5.18 6.29 6.97
N CYS A 328 4.75 7.10 7.94
CA CYS A 328 3.55 6.88 8.74
C CYS A 328 2.96 8.18 9.29
N GLY A 329 1.66 8.16 9.65
CA GLY A 329 1.00 9.16 10.48
C GLY A 329 0.60 8.57 11.84
N PHE A 330 1.38 8.81 12.88
CA PHE A 330 1.29 8.14 14.16
C PHE A 330 0.43 8.87 15.20
N PHE A 331 -0.42 8.13 15.91
CA PHE A 331 -1.18 8.61 17.06
C PHE A 331 -0.85 7.75 18.29
N PRO A 332 -0.55 8.35 19.46
CA PRO A 332 -0.24 7.59 20.66
C PRO A 332 -1.48 6.89 21.25
N VAL A 333 -1.25 5.91 22.13
CA VAL A 333 -2.34 5.26 22.88
C VAL A 333 -2.99 6.29 23.79
N ASP A 334 -4.31 6.43 23.73
CA ASP A 334 -5.08 7.29 24.63
C ASP A 334 -6.44 6.66 25.03
N ALA A 335 -7.30 7.44 25.69
CA ALA A 335 -8.61 6.97 26.12
C ALA A 335 -9.48 6.47 24.95
N ALA A 336 -9.44 7.16 23.80
CA ALA A 336 -10.19 6.74 22.62
C ALA A 336 -9.66 5.40 22.06
N THR A 337 -8.36 5.13 22.15
CA THR A 337 -7.78 3.81 21.84
C THR A 337 -8.42 2.72 22.72
N ILE A 338 -8.45 2.93 24.04
CA ILE A 338 -9.01 1.95 24.99
C ILE A 338 -10.50 1.71 24.72
N ASP A 339 -11.27 2.76 24.47
CA ASP A 339 -12.70 2.64 24.19
C ASP A 339 -12.98 1.97 22.84
N TYR A 340 -12.18 2.25 21.81
CA TYR A 340 -12.26 1.54 20.54
C TYR A 340 -11.98 0.04 20.71
N LEU A 341 -10.96 -0.35 21.48
CA LEU A 341 -10.67 -1.77 21.73
C LEU A 341 -11.85 -2.47 22.42
N LYS A 342 -12.55 -1.80 23.34
CA LYS A 342 -13.78 -2.34 23.97
C LYS A 342 -14.92 -2.46 22.96
N VAL A 343 -15.20 -1.40 22.18
CA VAL A 343 -16.30 -1.37 21.20
C VAL A 343 -16.07 -2.35 20.06
N SER A 344 -14.83 -2.52 19.59
CA SER A 344 -14.45 -3.52 18.58
C SER A 344 -14.40 -4.96 19.12
N GLY A 345 -14.79 -5.17 20.38
CA GLY A 345 -14.98 -6.50 20.95
C GLY A 345 -13.68 -7.21 21.37
N ARG A 346 -12.56 -6.50 21.54
CA ARG A 346 -11.32 -7.10 22.06
C ARG A 346 -11.54 -7.68 23.45
N LYS A 347 -10.80 -8.75 23.75
CA LYS A 347 -10.88 -9.45 25.05
C LYS A 347 -10.48 -8.48 26.17
N SER A 348 -11.23 -8.49 27.28
CA SER A 348 -10.99 -7.60 28.44
C SER A 348 -9.55 -7.69 28.97
N ALA A 349 -8.98 -8.90 29.04
CA ALA A 349 -7.59 -9.11 29.44
C ALA A 349 -6.57 -8.43 28.49
N ARG A 350 -6.87 -8.35 27.19
CA ARG A 350 -6.02 -7.62 26.22
C ARG A 350 -6.14 -6.12 26.44
N VAL A 351 -7.35 -5.60 26.63
CA VAL A 351 -7.57 -4.16 26.91
C VAL A 351 -6.83 -3.73 28.18
N ALA A 352 -6.93 -4.52 29.25
CA ALA A 352 -6.20 -4.27 30.50
C ALA A 352 -4.67 -4.31 30.31
N LEU A 353 -4.17 -5.25 29.49
CA LEU A 353 -2.74 -5.31 29.15
C LEU A 353 -2.29 -4.07 28.38
N VAL A 354 -3.04 -3.64 27.36
CA VAL A 354 -2.70 -2.45 26.55
C VAL A 354 -2.59 -1.22 27.44
N GLU A 355 -3.57 -0.99 28.31
CA GLU A 355 -3.56 0.16 29.21
C GLU A 355 -2.39 0.11 30.20
N ALA A 356 -2.18 -1.02 30.86
CA ALA A 356 -1.10 -1.17 31.85
C ALA A 356 0.30 -1.06 31.21
N TYR A 357 0.50 -1.71 30.06
CA TYR A 357 1.75 -1.68 29.32
C TYR A 357 2.06 -0.28 28.79
N ALA A 358 1.08 0.39 28.17
CA ALA A 358 1.28 1.73 27.62
C ALA A 358 1.63 2.74 28.71
N LYS A 359 0.98 2.67 29.89
CA LYS A 359 1.34 3.50 31.04
C LYS A 359 2.76 3.20 31.55
N ALA A 360 3.11 1.92 31.70
CA ALA A 360 4.43 1.51 32.18
C ALA A 360 5.59 1.90 31.24
N GLN A 361 5.32 2.02 29.94
CA GLN A 361 6.31 2.43 28.93
C GLN A 361 6.32 3.95 28.65
N GLY A 362 5.42 4.73 29.23
CA GLY A 362 5.26 6.14 28.85
C GLY A 362 4.76 6.32 27.41
N LEU A 363 3.94 5.37 26.94
CA LEU A 363 3.27 5.34 25.63
C LEU A 363 1.79 5.77 25.71
N PHE A 364 1.25 5.96 26.92
CA PHE A 364 -0.13 6.40 27.15
C PHE A 364 -0.20 7.94 27.25
N ARG A 365 -0.85 8.57 26.28
CA ARG A 365 -1.04 10.02 26.20
C ARG A 365 -2.29 10.45 26.98
N THR A 366 -2.17 11.57 27.69
CA THR A 366 -3.25 12.31 28.34
C THR A 366 -3.14 13.79 27.99
N ALA A 367 -4.16 14.59 28.30
CA ALA A 367 -4.09 16.05 28.16
C ALA A 367 -2.97 16.71 28.99
N LYS A 368 -2.46 16.02 30.02
CA LYS A 368 -1.35 16.49 30.89
C LYS A 368 0.01 15.96 30.46
N SER A 369 0.07 15.08 29.46
CA SER A 369 1.34 14.54 28.97
C SER A 369 2.16 15.69 28.36
N PRO A 370 3.47 15.78 28.65
CA PRO A 370 4.31 16.77 27.99
C PRO A 370 4.42 16.50 26.49
N ASP A 371 4.52 17.56 25.71
CA ASP A 371 4.75 17.47 24.27
C ASP A 371 6.11 16.80 24.00
N PRO A 372 6.20 15.80 23.10
CA PRO A 372 7.48 15.21 22.70
C PRO A 372 8.39 16.21 22.00
N VAL A 373 9.68 15.87 21.91
CA VAL A 373 10.66 16.63 21.13
C VAL A 373 10.67 16.14 19.69
N PHE A 374 10.13 16.96 18.79
CA PHE A 374 10.09 16.70 17.34
C PHE A 374 11.23 17.39 16.60
N THR A 375 11.52 16.91 15.38
CA THR A 375 12.44 17.55 14.42
C THR A 375 11.94 18.94 14.05
N GLU A 376 10.68 19.02 13.66
CA GLU A 376 9.97 20.24 13.30
C GLU A 376 8.50 20.11 13.73
N THR A 377 7.76 21.22 13.73
CA THR A 377 6.37 21.24 14.19
C THR A 377 5.49 22.06 13.25
N LEU A 378 4.30 21.54 12.98
CA LEU A 378 3.22 22.21 12.26
C LEU A 378 1.97 22.23 13.15
N THR A 379 1.11 23.26 13.01
CA THR A 379 -0.10 23.40 13.83
C THR A 379 -1.33 23.61 12.95
N LEU A 380 -2.45 23.01 13.33
CA LEU A 380 -3.77 23.21 12.73
C LEU A 380 -4.82 23.37 13.85
N ASP A 381 -5.58 24.45 13.80
CA ASP A 381 -6.83 24.54 14.55
C ASP A 381 -7.93 23.79 13.78
N LEU A 382 -8.55 22.81 14.43
CA LEU A 382 -9.65 22.04 13.86
C LEU A 382 -10.84 22.92 13.48
N ALA A 383 -10.99 24.11 14.08
CA ALA A 383 -12.04 25.06 13.73
C ALA A 383 -11.84 25.70 12.33
N ASP A 384 -10.62 25.68 11.79
CA ASP A 384 -10.31 26.24 10.46
C ASP A 384 -10.62 25.28 9.31
N VAL A 385 -10.89 24.02 9.63
CA VAL A 385 -11.27 23.01 8.63
C VAL A 385 -12.68 23.34 8.11
N VAL A 386 -12.82 23.36 6.79
CA VAL A 386 -14.09 23.57 6.09
C VAL A 386 -14.41 22.39 5.17
N PRO A 387 -15.71 22.14 4.87
CA PRO A 387 -16.10 21.11 3.91
C PRO A 387 -15.35 21.27 2.58
N SER A 388 -14.84 20.17 2.04
CA SER A 388 -13.94 20.19 0.89
C SER A 388 -13.94 18.89 0.10
N MET A 389 -13.40 18.98 -1.12
CA MET A 389 -13.06 17.84 -1.97
C MET A 389 -11.60 17.97 -2.39
N ALA A 390 -10.99 16.90 -2.89
CA ALA A 390 -9.67 16.99 -3.52
C ALA A 390 -9.70 16.45 -4.94
N GLY A 391 -9.21 17.22 -5.92
CA GLY A 391 -9.30 16.88 -7.34
C GLY A 391 -8.86 18.02 -8.26
N PRO A 392 -8.91 17.81 -9.59
CA PRO A 392 -9.44 16.62 -10.26
C PRO A 392 -8.42 15.49 -10.50
N LYS A 393 -7.13 15.68 -10.20
CA LYS A 393 -6.08 14.69 -10.54
C LYS A 393 -5.16 14.27 -9.39
N ARG A 394 -5.22 14.94 -8.23
CA ARG A 394 -4.27 14.74 -7.14
C ARG A 394 -4.93 14.78 -5.75
N PRO A 395 -4.50 13.94 -4.78
CA PRO A 395 -5.07 13.92 -3.43
C PRO A 395 -4.81 15.19 -2.61
N GLU A 396 -3.69 15.86 -2.86
CA GLU A 396 -3.32 17.13 -2.21
C GLU A 396 -3.99 18.36 -2.83
N GLY A 397 -4.69 18.18 -3.96
CA GLY A 397 -5.46 19.21 -4.66
C GLY A 397 -6.77 19.55 -3.96
N ARG A 398 -6.72 19.83 -2.65
CA ARG A 398 -7.90 20.18 -1.85
C ARG A 398 -8.49 21.53 -2.31
N ILE A 399 -9.80 21.53 -2.52
CA ILE A 399 -10.65 22.67 -2.88
C ILE A 399 -11.80 22.73 -1.87
N ALA A 400 -12.06 23.92 -1.30
CA ALA A 400 -13.22 24.12 -0.44
C ALA A 400 -14.52 23.89 -1.22
N LEU A 401 -15.57 23.35 -0.58
CA LEU A 401 -16.81 22.96 -1.25
C LEU A 401 -17.41 24.04 -2.16
N PRO A 402 -17.46 25.34 -1.78
CA PRO A 402 -17.99 26.39 -2.65
C PRO A 402 -17.19 26.60 -3.95
N SER A 403 -15.90 26.26 -3.93
CA SER A 403 -14.98 26.50 -5.06
C SER A 403 -14.82 25.29 -5.97
N VAL A 404 -15.55 24.18 -5.76
CA VAL A 404 -15.40 22.96 -6.57
C VAL A 404 -15.79 23.20 -8.03
N ALA A 405 -16.90 23.90 -8.28
CA ALA A 405 -17.38 24.23 -9.62
C ALA A 405 -16.41 25.13 -10.38
N GLU A 406 -15.92 26.20 -9.73
CA GLU A 406 -14.92 27.11 -10.28
C GLU A 406 -13.59 26.38 -10.54
N GLY A 407 -13.15 25.54 -9.60
CA GLY A 407 -11.96 24.72 -9.74
C GLY A 407 -12.05 23.75 -10.91
N PHE A 408 -13.21 23.14 -11.15
CA PHE A 408 -13.45 22.33 -12.35
C PHE A 408 -13.39 23.17 -13.62
N SER A 409 -14.02 24.34 -13.66
CA SER A 409 -13.99 25.24 -14.84
C SER A 409 -12.57 25.68 -15.20
N THR A 410 -11.76 25.97 -14.18
CA THR A 410 -10.33 26.32 -14.35
C THR A 410 -9.53 25.12 -14.87
N ALA A 411 -9.76 23.91 -14.34
CA ALA A 411 -9.12 22.70 -14.86
C ALA A 411 -9.56 22.38 -16.29
N LEU A 412 -10.84 22.59 -16.63
CA LEU A 412 -11.40 22.33 -17.97
C LEU A 412 -10.72 23.19 -19.04
N SER A 413 -10.58 24.48 -18.79
CA SER A 413 -9.92 25.42 -19.70
C SER A 413 -8.39 25.26 -19.70
N GLY A 414 -7.77 25.13 -18.53
CA GLY A 414 -6.31 25.06 -18.40
C GLY A 414 -5.72 23.66 -18.61
N GLU A 415 -6.13 22.68 -17.80
CA GLU A 415 -5.54 21.34 -17.80
C GLU A 415 -6.04 20.45 -18.95
N TYR A 416 -7.33 20.53 -19.28
CA TYR A 416 -7.96 19.70 -20.31
C TYR A 416 -8.10 20.39 -21.67
N LYS A 417 -7.82 21.70 -21.74
CA LYS A 417 -7.84 22.51 -22.97
C LYS A 417 -9.16 22.41 -23.74
N LYS A 418 -10.29 22.43 -23.03
CA LYS A 418 -11.64 22.45 -23.61
C LYS A 418 -12.20 23.87 -23.55
N SER A 419 -12.70 24.38 -24.67
CA SER A 419 -13.11 25.78 -24.86
C SER A 419 -14.59 26.06 -24.59
N ASP A 420 -15.47 25.06 -24.72
CA ASP A 420 -16.91 25.21 -24.45
C ASP A 420 -17.33 24.30 -23.29
N ALA A 421 -17.52 24.89 -22.10
CA ALA A 421 -17.96 24.17 -20.90
C ALA A 421 -19.46 23.85 -20.90
N SER A 422 -20.25 24.49 -21.77
CA SER A 422 -21.71 24.41 -21.77
C SER A 422 -22.27 23.34 -22.70
N GLN A 423 -21.44 22.77 -23.57
CA GLN A 423 -21.84 21.78 -24.56
C GLN A 423 -22.44 20.53 -23.89
N ARG A 424 -23.61 20.12 -24.38
CA ARG A 424 -24.33 18.90 -23.99
C ARG A 424 -24.50 18.00 -25.21
N PHE A 425 -24.45 16.70 -25.00
CA PHE A 425 -24.54 15.69 -26.04
C PHE A 425 -25.62 14.66 -25.69
N PRO A 426 -26.56 14.36 -26.59
CA PRO A 426 -27.57 13.34 -26.35
C PRO A 426 -26.93 11.95 -26.22
N VAL A 427 -27.42 11.15 -25.28
CA VAL A 427 -26.96 9.77 -25.09
C VAL A 427 -27.89 8.82 -25.85
N GLU A 428 -27.32 7.99 -26.72
CA GLU A 428 -28.07 7.08 -27.58
C GLU A 428 -28.99 6.15 -26.76
N GLY A 429 -30.29 6.11 -27.14
CA GLY A 429 -31.29 5.29 -26.45
C GLY A 429 -31.70 5.77 -25.06
N ARG A 430 -31.32 6.99 -24.65
CA ARG A 430 -31.62 7.57 -23.33
C ARG A 430 -32.27 8.95 -23.45
N ASP A 431 -33.07 9.32 -22.45
CA ASP A 431 -33.76 10.63 -22.35
C ASP A 431 -32.96 11.61 -21.48
N PHE A 432 -31.64 11.69 -21.71
CA PHE A 432 -30.76 12.64 -21.05
C PHE A 432 -29.54 12.94 -21.92
N GLU A 433 -28.89 14.06 -21.61
CA GLU A 433 -27.66 14.50 -22.26
C GLU A 433 -26.50 14.49 -21.26
N LEU A 434 -25.28 14.33 -21.76
CA LEU A 434 -24.05 14.44 -20.99
C LEU A 434 -23.24 15.67 -21.42
N GLY A 435 -22.57 16.30 -20.46
CA GLY A 435 -21.64 17.40 -20.69
C GLY A 435 -20.42 17.32 -19.78
N HIS A 436 -19.52 18.28 -19.94
CA HIS A 436 -18.32 18.38 -19.10
C HIS A 436 -18.69 18.53 -17.62
N GLY A 437 -18.03 17.74 -16.77
CA GLY A 437 -18.22 17.77 -15.31
C GLY A 437 -19.42 16.98 -14.80
N ASP A 438 -20.22 16.36 -15.67
CA ASP A 438 -21.24 15.42 -15.22
C ASP A 438 -20.59 14.26 -14.45
N VAL A 439 -21.14 13.95 -13.28
CA VAL A 439 -20.66 12.88 -12.39
C VAL A 439 -21.21 11.56 -12.91
N VAL A 440 -20.36 10.73 -13.52
CA VAL A 440 -20.76 9.43 -14.07
C VAL A 440 -20.43 8.27 -13.13
N ILE A 441 -19.60 8.49 -12.12
CA ILE A 441 -19.33 7.53 -11.03
C ILE A 441 -19.44 8.24 -9.68
N ALA A 442 -20.24 7.67 -8.78
CA ALA A 442 -20.29 8.08 -7.37
C ALA A 442 -20.15 6.86 -6.45
N ALA A 443 -19.01 6.75 -5.76
CA ALA A 443 -18.67 5.54 -5.02
C ALA A 443 -18.34 5.79 -3.54
N ILE A 444 -19.18 5.25 -2.65
CA ILE A 444 -18.81 5.08 -1.24
C ILE A 444 -17.96 3.81 -1.17
N THR A 445 -16.65 4.00 -1.10
CA THR A 445 -15.63 2.96 -1.18
C THR A 445 -14.47 3.28 -0.23
N SER A 446 -13.42 2.44 -0.26
CA SER A 446 -12.17 2.56 0.50
C SER A 446 -12.26 2.33 1.99
N CYS A 447 -11.26 1.65 2.54
CA CYS A 447 -11.03 1.55 3.98
C CYS A 447 -10.83 2.93 4.66
N THR A 448 -10.39 3.96 3.93
CA THR A 448 -10.15 5.32 4.44
C THR A 448 -11.37 5.88 5.17
N ASN A 449 -12.55 5.74 4.55
CA ASN A 449 -13.79 6.32 5.04
C ASN A 449 -14.79 5.25 5.52
N THR A 450 -14.81 4.05 4.92
CA THR A 450 -15.78 2.99 5.31
C THR A 450 -15.50 2.36 6.66
N SER A 451 -14.31 2.57 7.22
CA SER A 451 -13.98 2.23 8.60
C SER A 451 -14.49 3.24 9.63
N ASN A 452 -15.02 4.38 9.18
CA ASN A 452 -15.47 5.46 10.05
C ASN A 452 -17.01 5.50 10.09
N PRO A 453 -17.64 5.02 11.19
CA PRO A 453 -19.08 4.98 11.30
C PRO A 453 -19.74 6.36 11.23
N SER A 454 -19.05 7.43 11.63
CA SER A 454 -19.59 8.79 11.64
C SER A 454 -19.99 9.22 10.23
N VAL A 455 -19.09 9.08 9.26
CA VAL A 455 -19.36 9.47 7.87
C VAL A 455 -20.28 8.50 7.13
N LEU A 456 -20.30 7.21 7.51
CA LEU A 456 -21.20 6.22 6.90
C LEU A 456 -22.64 6.37 7.38
N ILE A 457 -22.83 6.63 8.68
CA ILE A 457 -24.14 6.99 9.22
C ILE A 457 -24.57 8.35 8.70
N GLY A 458 -23.64 9.32 8.59
CA GLY A 458 -23.90 10.61 7.94
C GLY A 458 -24.41 10.45 6.51
N ALA A 459 -23.79 9.58 5.71
CA ALA A 459 -24.24 9.31 4.34
C ALA A 459 -25.63 8.67 4.31
N GLY A 460 -25.90 7.71 5.22
CA GLY A 460 -27.21 7.10 5.36
C GLY A 460 -28.31 8.07 5.78
N LEU A 461 -28.02 8.98 6.71
CA LEU A 461 -28.96 10.00 7.16
C LEU A 461 -29.22 11.06 6.07
N LEU A 462 -28.18 11.45 5.33
CA LEU A 462 -28.35 12.33 4.16
C LEU A 462 -29.23 11.66 3.10
N ALA A 463 -28.99 10.38 2.81
CA ALA A 463 -29.83 9.58 1.90
C ALA A 463 -31.28 9.49 2.38
N ARG A 464 -31.51 9.27 3.68
CA ARG A 464 -32.86 9.28 4.30
C ARG A 464 -33.56 10.62 4.06
N ASN A 465 -32.88 11.73 4.34
CA ASN A 465 -33.43 13.07 4.19
C ASN A 465 -33.72 13.41 2.71
N ALA A 466 -32.81 13.02 1.81
CA ALA A 466 -32.97 13.19 0.36
C ALA A 466 -34.16 12.38 -0.19
N ALA A 467 -34.24 11.09 0.18
CA ALA A 467 -35.32 10.20 -0.22
C ALA A 467 -36.69 10.68 0.30
N ALA A 468 -36.74 11.21 1.54
CA ALA A 468 -37.96 11.78 2.10
C ALA A 468 -38.49 12.97 1.27
N LYS A 469 -37.58 13.76 0.68
CA LYS A 469 -37.88 14.85 -0.25
C LYS A 469 -38.10 14.39 -1.70
N GLY A 470 -37.95 13.10 -2.01
CA GLY A 470 -38.18 12.52 -3.33
C GLY A 470 -36.98 12.62 -4.29
N LEU A 471 -35.78 12.96 -3.79
CA LEU A 471 -34.57 13.00 -4.59
C LEU A 471 -34.02 11.58 -4.82
N LYS A 472 -33.37 11.39 -5.97
CA LYS A 472 -32.62 10.18 -6.36
C LYS A 472 -31.37 10.58 -7.13
N ALA A 473 -30.39 9.68 -7.22
CA ALA A 473 -29.23 9.90 -8.08
C ALA A 473 -29.66 10.11 -9.54
N LYS A 474 -28.90 10.91 -10.29
CA LYS A 474 -29.18 11.10 -11.72
C LYS A 474 -28.98 9.79 -12.50
N PRO A 475 -29.72 9.57 -13.60
CA PRO A 475 -29.74 8.28 -14.30
C PRO A 475 -28.41 7.89 -14.96
N TRP A 476 -27.53 8.86 -15.22
CA TRP A 476 -26.18 8.61 -15.75
C TRP A 476 -25.15 8.27 -14.68
N VAL A 477 -25.48 8.35 -13.38
CA VAL A 477 -24.52 8.12 -12.30
C VAL A 477 -24.45 6.65 -11.93
N LYS A 478 -23.30 6.03 -12.14
CA LYS A 478 -22.95 4.72 -11.57
C LYS A 478 -22.68 4.84 -10.08
N THR A 479 -23.68 4.51 -9.27
CA THR A 479 -23.64 4.56 -7.80
C THR A 479 -23.21 3.23 -7.19
N SER A 480 -22.41 3.27 -6.12
CA SER A 480 -21.97 2.04 -5.43
C SER A 480 -21.66 2.26 -3.95
N LEU A 481 -22.04 1.28 -3.12
CA LEU A 481 -21.60 1.15 -1.73
C LEU A 481 -20.78 -0.13 -1.56
N ALA A 482 -19.49 0.03 -1.26
CA ALA A 482 -18.56 -1.06 -1.00
C ALA A 482 -17.94 -0.88 0.40
N PRO A 483 -18.58 -1.41 1.46
CA PRO A 483 -18.06 -1.29 2.82
C PRO A 483 -16.79 -2.10 3.01
N GLY A 484 -15.87 -1.60 3.86
CA GLY A 484 -14.65 -2.35 4.18
C GLY A 484 -14.81 -3.42 5.25
N SER A 485 -16.00 -3.66 5.80
CA SER A 485 -16.31 -4.87 6.57
C SER A 485 -17.80 -5.17 6.65
N GLN A 486 -18.15 -6.40 7.02
CA GLN A 486 -19.53 -6.80 7.28
C GLN A 486 -20.16 -6.10 8.50
N VAL A 487 -19.36 -5.50 9.39
CA VAL A 487 -19.87 -4.72 10.53
C VAL A 487 -20.63 -3.49 10.04
N VAL A 488 -20.12 -2.84 8.99
CA VAL A 488 -20.75 -1.67 8.36
C VAL A 488 -22.14 -2.01 7.82
N ALA A 489 -22.21 -3.09 7.04
CA ALA A 489 -23.48 -3.56 6.50
C ALA A 489 -24.48 -3.89 7.61
N GLU A 490 -24.04 -4.51 8.72
CA GLU A 490 -24.92 -4.86 9.84
C GLU A 490 -25.48 -3.62 10.54
N TYR A 491 -24.68 -2.60 10.87
CA TYR A 491 -25.22 -1.42 11.56
C TYR A 491 -26.06 -0.53 10.63
N LEU A 492 -25.75 -0.46 9.33
CA LEU A 492 -26.58 0.25 8.35
C LEU A 492 -27.93 -0.45 8.15
N ALA A 493 -27.94 -1.78 8.13
CA ALA A 493 -29.18 -2.55 8.09
C ALA A 493 -30.00 -2.38 9.37
N ASN A 494 -29.38 -2.54 10.55
CA ASN A 494 -30.06 -2.43 11.84
C ASN A 494 -30.63 -1.03 12.13
N SER A 495 -30.00 0.02 11.60
CA SER A 495 -30.47 1.41 11.74
C SER A 495 -31.57 1.77 10.73
N GLY A 496 -31.82 0.92 9.72
CA GLY A 496 -32.72 1.19 8.60
C GLY A 496 -32.09 2.02 7.48
N LEU A 497 -30.90 2.59 7.69
CA LEU A 497 -30.25 3.50 6.76
C LEU A 497 -29.80 2.83 5.46
N GLN A 498 -29.54 1.51 5.44
CA GLN A 498 -29.26 0.80 4.19
C GLN A 498 -30.42 0.95 3.20
N LYS A 499 -31.67 0.83 3.67
CA LYS A 499 -32.85 0.99 2.80
C LYS A 499 -32.95 2.40 2.23
N ASP A 500 -32.48 3.40 2.97
CA ASP A 500 -32.48 4.78 2.51
C ASP A 500 -31.36 5.04 1.50
N LEU A 501 -30.18 4.44 1.69
CA LEU A 501 -29.10 4.42 0.70
C LEU A 501 -29.54 3.74 -0.60
N ASP A 502 -30.23 2.61 -0.51
CA ASP A 502 -30.75 1.87 -1.68
C ASP A 502 -31.73 2.74 -2.49
N LYS A 503 -32.59 3.54 -1.84
CA LYS A 503 -33.55 4.43 -2.53
C LYS A 503 -32.88 5.49 -3.40
N VAL A 504 -31.65 5.89 -3.05
CA VAL A 504 -30.87 6.89 -3.79
C VAL A 504 -29.75 6.25 -4.63
N GLY A 505 -29.72 4.91 -4.76
CA GLY A 505 -28.84 4.17 -5.67
C GLY A 505 -27.58 3.55 -5.03
N PHE A 506 -27.34 3.76 -3.73
CA PHE A 506 -26.14 3.27 -3.04
C PHE A 506 -26.36 1.86 -2.46
N ASN A 507 -26.72 0.93 -3.33
CA ASN A 507 -26.86 -0.48 -3.00
C ASN A 507 -25.49 -1.11 -2.70
N LEU A 508 -25.50 -2.12 -1.82
CA LEU A 508 -24.31 -2.92 -1.55
C LEU A 508 -23.83 -3.61 -2.84
N VAL A 509 -22.57 -3.39 -3.21
CA VAL A 509 -21.96 -4.01 -4.41
C VAL A 509 -20.90 -5.06 -4.11
N GLY A 510 -20.31 -5.04 -2.90
CA GLY A 510 -19.23 -5.94 -2.50
C GLY A 510 -18.56 -5.51 -1.21
N PHE A 511 -17.73 -6.40 -0.63
CA PHE A 511 -16.81 -6.06 0.47
C PHE A 511 -15.38 -6.18 -0.04
N GLY A 512 -14.82 -5.07 -0.51
CA GLY A 512 -13.49 -5.04 -1.12
C GLY A 512 -13.12 -3.65 -1.64
N CYS A 513 -11.88 -3.51 -2.12
CA CYS A 513 -11.31 -2.25 -2.57
C CYS A 513 -12.10 -1.60 -3.71
N THR A 514 -12.67 -2.39 -4.62
CA THR A 514 -13.59 -1.94 -5.69
C THR A 514 -13.08 -0.66 -6.40
N THR A 515 -13.91 0.38 -6.51
CA THR A 515 -13.60 1.65 -7.17
C THR A 515 -12.34 2.33 -6.60
N CYS A 516 -11.99 2.14 -5.32
CA CYS A 516 -10.77 2.74 -4.73
C CYS A 516 -9.47 2.28 -5.42
N ILE A 517 -9.44 1.04 -5.90
CA ILE A 517 -8.28 0.49 -6.61
C ILE A 517 -8.42 0.57 -8.14
N GLY A 518 -9.52 1.12 -8.64
CA GLY A 518 -9.84 1.15 -10.07
C GLY A 518 -10.69 -0.03 -10.56
N ASN A 519 -11.11 -0.92 -9.66
CA ASN A 519 -12.06 -2.00 -9.97
C ASN A 519 -13.51 -1.48 -10.00
N SER A 520 -13.70 -0.34 -10.66
CA SER A 520 -14.99 0.33 -10.81
C SER A 520 -15.91 -0.37 -11.80
N GLY A 521 -15.39 -1.28 -12.64
CA GLY A 521 -16.14 -1.97 -13.71
C GLY A 521 -16.59 -1.00 -14.82
N PRO A 522 -17.11 -1.52 -15.94
CA PRO A 522 -17.50 -0.69 -17.08
C PRO A 522 -18.67 0.24 -16.75
N LEU A 523 -18.70 1.42 -17.36
CA LEU A 523 -19.93 2.20 -17.48
C LEU A 523 -20.90 1.51 -18.46
N PRO A 524 -22.20 1.84 -18.43
CA PRO A 524 -23.11 1.48 -19.52
C PRO A 524 -22.52 1.91 -20.87
N GLU A 525 -22.64 1.04 -21.87
CA GLU A 525 -21.97 1.19 -23.18
C GLU A 525 -22.31 2.51 -23.85
N GLU A 526 -23.58 2.91 -23.81
CA GLU A 526 -24.07 4.16 -24.38
C GLU A 526 -23.47 5.40 -23.69
N ILE A 527 -23.21 5.33 -22.38
CA ILE A 527 -22.58 6.42 -21.62
C ILE A 527 -21.08 6.49 -21.97
N SER A 528 -20.39 5.36 -21.94
CA SER A 528 -18.96 5.29 -22.32
C SER A 528 -18.76 5.77 -23.75
N LYS A 529 -19.58 5.32 -24.69
CA LYS A 529 -19.55 5.78 -26.10
C LYS A 529 -19.76 7.28 -26.20
N SER A 530 -20.79 7.83 -25.55
CA SER A 530 -21.05 9.28 -25.57
C SER A 530 -19.89 10.10 -24.99
N ILE A 531 -19.21 9.60 -23.96
CA ILE A 531 -18.05 10.27 -23.37
C ILE A 531 -16.88 10.29 -24.35
N ASN A 532 -16.57 9.13 -24.93
CA ASN A 532 -15.40 8.95 -25.79
C ASN A 532 -15.57 9.67 -27.14
N ASP A 533 -16.72 9.52 -27.81
CA ASP A 533 -16.97 10.10 -29.13
C ASP A 533 -16.95 11.63 -29.12
N ASN A 534 -17.39 12.23 -28.00
CA ASN A 534 -17.49 13.69 -27.86
C ASN A 534 -16.34 14.28 -27.03
N GLY A 535 -15.40 13.45 -26.57
CA GLY A 535 -14.29 13.87 -25.71
C GLY A 535 -14.73 14.60 -24.45
N ILE A 536 -15.77 14.10 -23.78
CA ILE A 536 -16.33 14.68 -22.55
C ILE A 536 -15.36 14.45 -21.39
N VAL A 537 -14.93 15.53 -20.74
CA VAL A 537 -14.28 15.47 -19.42
C VAL A 537 -15.32 15.10 -18.34
N ALA A 538 -15.64 13.81 -18.23
CA ALA A 538 -16.56 13.28 -17.23
C ALA A 538 -15.90 13.24 -15.84
N ALA A 539 -16.72 13.33 -14.79
CA ALA A 539 -16.27 13.35 -13.40
C ALA A 539 -16.62 12.07 -12.62
N ALA A 540 -15.78 11.72 -11.66
CA ALA A 540 -16.10 10.78 -10.59
C ALA A 540 -15.93 11.42 -9.21
N VAL A 541 -16.81 11.06 -8.28
CA VAL A 541 -16.72 11.45 -6.88
C VAL A 541 -16.68 10.19 -6.02
N LEU A 542 -15.61 10.00 -5.26
CA LEU A 542 -15.41 8.79 -4.47
C LEU A 542 -14.86 9.09 -3.08
N SER A 543 -15.23 8.27 -2.10
CA SER A 543 -14.66 8.34 -0.74
C SER A 543 -13.33 7.60 -0.60
N GLY A 544 -12.53 7.61 -1.67
CA GLY A 544 -11.21 7.01 -1.76
C GLY A 544 -10.10 7.88 -1.18
N ASN A 545 -8.86 7.53 -1.50
CA ASN A 545 -7.65 8.28 -1.15
C ASN A 545 -6.78 8.64 -2.37
N ARG A 546 -7.05 8.07 -3.55
CA ARG A 546 -6.34 8.37 -4.80
C ARG A 546 -7.30 8.70 -5.93
N ASN A 547 -6.95 9.73 -6.70
CA ASN A 547 -7.75 10.30 -7.79
C ASN A 547 -6.87 10.68 -8.99
N PHE A 548 -5.75 9.98 -9.18
CA PHE A 548 -4.92 10.15 -10.38
C PHE A 548 -5.72 9.82 -11.65
N GLU A 549 -5.42 10.51 -12.75
CA GLU A 549 -6.05 10.25 -14.05
C GLU A 549 -5.83 8.78 -14.47
N GLY A 550 -6.89 8.13 -14.96
CA GLY A 550 -6.88 6.70 -15.33
C GLY A 550 -6.88 5.71 -14.16
N ARG A 551 -6.86 6.16 -12.90
CA ARG A 551 -6.91 5.29 -11.71
C ARG A 551 -8.32 4.76 -11.42
N VAL A 552 -9.35 5.59 -11.55
CA VAL A 552 -10.72 5.25 -11.11
C VAL A 552 -11.47 4.49 -12.19
N SER A 553 -11.45 5.00 -13.42
CA SER A 553 -12.09 4.41 -14.61
C SER A 553 -11.38 4.95 -15.86
N PRO A 554 -11.27 4.17 -16.95
CA PRO A 554 -10.78 4.67 -18.23
C PRO A 554 -11.68 5.79 -18.83
N ASP A 555 -12.98 5.79 -18.51
CA ASP A 555 -13.94 6.78 -19.02
C ASP A 555 -13.93 8.10 -18.23
N VAL A 556 -13.14 8.22 -17.16
CA VAL A 556 -13.19 9.38 -16.24
C VAL A 556 -11.84 10.05 -16.12
N GLN A 557 -11.80 11.31 -16.56
CA GLN A 557 -10.60 12.14 -16.49
C GLN A 557 -10.53 12.96 -15.19
N ALA A 558 -11.67 13.49 -14.71
CA ALA A 558 -11.73 14.32 -13.50
C ALA A 558 -12.21 13.51 -12.29
N ASN A 559 -11.38 13.36 -11.27
CA ASN A 559 -11.65 12.50 -10.12
C ASN A 559 -11.54 13.29 -8.81
N TYR A 560 -12.58 13.21 -7.98
CA TYR A 560 -12.65 13.95 -6.72
C TYR A 560 -12.81 13.04 -5.51
N LEU A 561 -11.93 13.23 -4.53
CA LEU A 561 -12.04 12.63 -3.21
C LEU A 561 -12.99 13.45 -2.35
N ALA A 562 -13.96 12.79 -1.72
CA ALA A 562 -14.98 13.47 -0.91
C ALA A 562 -15.44 12.59 0.27
N SER A 563 -16.06 13.20 1.27
CA SER A 563 -16.70 12.45 2.35
C SER A 563 -17.88 11.61 1.80
N PRO A 564 -18.19 10.44 2.37
CA PRO A 564 -19.35 9.64 1.96
C PRO A 564 -20.67 10.41 1.84
N PRO A 565 -21.05 11.36 2.74
CA PRO A 565 -22.23 12.20 2.53
C PRO A 565 -22.14 13.09 1.28
N LEU A 566 -20.97 13.68 0.99
CA LEU A 566 -20.75 14.45 -0.24
C LEU A 566 -20.80 13.57 -1.49
N VAL A 567 -20.32 12.33 -1.44
CA VAL A 567 -20.48 11.37 -2.56
C VAL A 567 -21.96 11.19 -2.90
N VAL A 568 -22.82 11.02 -1.88
CA VAL A 568 -24.28 10.95 -2.09
C VAL A 568 -24.79 12.27 -2.66
N ALA A 569 -24.41 13.42 -2.10
CA ALA A 569 -24.86 14.72 -2.59
C ALA A 569 -24.52 14.97 -4.07
N TYR A 570 -23.30 14.64 -4.50
CA TYR A 570 -22.89 14.78 -5.90
C TYR A 570 -23.54 13.76 -6.84
N ALA A 571 -23.92 12.58 -6.35
CA ALA A 571 -24.74 11.64 -7.13
C ALA A 571 -26.16 12.18 -7.38
N LEU A 572 -26.75 12.87 -6.38
CA LEU A 572 -28.05 13.52 -6.50
C LEU A 572 -28.00 14.74 -7.43
N ALA A 573 -26.96 15.57 -7.30
CA ALA A 573 -26.75 16.75 -8.15
C ALA A 573 -26.41 16.36 -9.60
N GLY A 574 -25.63 15.29 -9.77
CA GLY A 574 -25.21 14.71 -11.05
C GLY A 574 -24.08 15.44 -11.77
N SER A 575 -23.49 16.47 -11.17
CA SER A 575 -22.42 17.26 -11.78
C SER A 575 -21.54 17.93 -10.71
N VAL A 576 -20.25 18.10 -11.01
CA VAL A 576 -19.33 18.94 -10.21
C VAL A 576 -19.37 20.43 -10.61
N THR A 577 -20.13 20.79 -11.64
CA THR A 577 -20.25 22.17 -12.13
C THR A 577 -21.20 23.05 -11.33
N LYS A 578 -21.81 22.50 -10.26
CA LYS A 578 -22.72 23.21 -9.36
C LYS A 578 -22.03 23.50 -8.03
N ASP A 579 -22.17 24.73 -7.55
CA ASP A 579 -21.81 25.10 -6.19
C ASP A 579 -22.88 24.60 -5.21
N LEU A 580 -22.66 23.41 -4.64
CA LEU A 580 -23.60 22.81 -3.68
C LEU A 580 -23.74 23.57 -2.35
N ALA A 581 -22.91 24.59 -2.10
CA ALA A 581 -23.07 25.45 -0.92
C ALA A 581 -24.25 26.43 -1.07
N VAL A 582 -24.57 26.85 -2.30
CA VAL A 582 -25.60 27.87 -2.56
C VAL A 582 -26.63 27.48 -3.62
N GLU A 583 -26.32 26.52 -4.49
CA GLU A 583 -27.23 26.03 -5.52
C GLU A 583 -28.04 24.82 -5.04
N PRO A 584 -29.28 24.63 -5.54
CA PRO A 584 -30.09 23.47 -5.20
C PRO A 584 -29.50 22.18 -5.81
N ILE A 585 -29.47 21.12 -5.00
CA ILE A 585 -29.10 19.76 -5.45
C ILE A 585 -30.12 19.23 -6.46
N GLY A 586 -31.39 19.53 -6.22
CA GLY A 586 -32.48 19.11 -7.08
C GLY A 586 -33.82 19.71 -6.67
N ILE A 587 -34.87 19.28 -7.36
CA ILE A 587 -36.25 19.67 -7.09
C ILE A 587 -36.93 18.54 -6.33
N GLY A 588 -37.51 18.85 -5.18
CA GLY A 588 -38.24 17.90 -4.35
C GLY A 588 -39.58 17.49 -4.98
N LYS A 589 -40.20 16.44 -4.41
CA LYS A 589 -41.54 15.97 -4.80
C LYS A 589 -42.64 17.02 -4.62
N ASP A 590 -42.39 18.05 -3.82
CA ASP A 590 -43.23 19.22 -3.60
C ASP A 590 -42.96 20.35 -4.60
N LYS A 591 -42.14 20.09 -5.64
CA LYS A 591 -41.70 21.05 -6.66
C LYS A 591 -40.86 22.23 -6.11
N LYS A 592 -40.32 22.13 -4.90
CA LYS A 592 -39.45 23.16 -4.31
C LYS A 592 -37.97 22.82 -4.49
N PRO A 593 -37.08 23.84 -4.60
CA PRO A 593 -35.64 23.61 -4.59
C PRO A 593 -35.22 23.01 -3.24
N VAL A 594 -34.33 22.01 -3.29
CA VAL A 594 -33.72 21.38 -2.13
C VAL A 594 -32.23 21.66 -2.13
N TYR A 595 -31.75 22.31 -1.07
CA TYR A 595 -30.34 22.65 -0.89
C TYR A 595 -29.63 21.61 -0.02
N LEU A 596 -28.29 21.56 -0.10
CA LEU A 596 -27.49 20.63 0.72
C LEU A 596 -27.79 20.76 2.22
N LYS A 597 -27.88 22.01 2.71
CA LYS A 597 -28.22 22.32 4.10
C LYS A 597 -29.57 21.77 4.56
N ASP A 598 -30.51 21.53 3.64
CA ASP A 598 -31.85 21.04 3.99
C ASP A 598 -31.88 19.53 4.25
N ILE A 599 -30.83 18.81 3.85
CA ILE A 599 -30.73 17.35 3.96
C ILE A 599 -29.48 16.90 4.73
N TRP A 600 -28.57 17.80 5.04
CA TRP A 600 -27.36 17.49 5.80
C TRP A 600 -27.70 17.12 7.25
N PRO A 601 -27.23 15.97 7.76
CA PRO A 601 -27.49 15.55 9.13
C PRO A 601 -26.66 16.34 10.14
N THR A 602 -27.21 16.53 11.34
CA THR A 602 -26.45 17.17 12.43
C THR A 602 -25.46 16.20 13.08
N THR A 603 -24.37 16.71 13.63
CA THR A 603 -23.38 15.92 14.39
C THR A 603 -24.03 15.19 15.57
N LYS A 604 -24.99 15.85 16.23
CA LYS A 604 -25.77 15.23 17.31
C LYS A 604 -26.54 14.00 16.82
N GLU A 605 -27.24 14.11 15.70
CA GLU A 605 -28.01 12.99 15.15
C GLU A 605 -27.10 11.81 14.77
N ILE A 606 -25.97 12.08 14.12
CA ILE A 606 -24.98 11.04 13.79
C ILE A 606 -24.49 10.33 15.05
N ASN A 607 -24.13 11.09 16.08
CA ASN A 607 -23.66 10.55 17.36
C ASN A 607 -24.71 9.69 18.07
N ASP A 608 -25.99 10.10 18.03
CA ASP A 608 -27.09 9.34 18.63
C ASP A 608 -27.28 8.00 17.90
N PHE A 609 -27.20 7.98 16.56
CA PHE A 609 -27.23 6.74 15.77
C PHE A 609 -26.00 5.85 16.04
N MET A 610 -24.79 6.42 16.10
CA MET A 610 -23.58 5.66 16.43
C MET A 610 -23.71 4.96 17.79
N LYS A 611 -24.08 5.71 18.84
CA LYS A 611 -24.26 5.17 20.19
C LYS A 611 -25.32 4.07 20.22
N LYS A 612 -26.37 4.17 19.41
CA LYS A 612 -27.47 3.20 19.39
C LYS A 612 -27.15 1.93 18.60
N TYR A 613 -26.49 2.04 17.44
CA TYR A 613 -26.39 0.92 16.49
C TYR A 613 -24.97 0.34 16.35
N VAL A 614 -23.91 1.06 16.70
CA VAL A 614 -22.53 0.54 16.64
C VAL A 614 -22.17 -0.10 17.98
N LYS A 615 -22.33 -1.43 18.07
CA LYS A 615 -22.21 -2.19 19.33
C LYS A 615 -21.17 -3.29 19.24
N ALA A 616 -20.48 -3.57 20.36
CA ALA A 616 -19.50 -4.64 20.46
C ALA A 616 -20.03 -6.04 20.14
N SER A 617 -21.32 -6.28 20.33
CA SER A 617 -21.98 -7.53 19.92
C SER A 617 -21.91 -7.77 18.41
N ILE A 618 -22.00 -6.71 17.60
CA ILE A 618 -21.89 -6.81 16.14
C ILE A 618 -20.50 -7.24 15.73
N PHE A 619 -19.46 -6.58 16.26
CA PHE A 619 -18.06 -6.94 16.00
C PHE A 619 -17.78 -8.40 16.37
N LYS A 620 -18.16 -8.81 17.59
CA LYS A 620 -17.98 -10.19 18.04
C LYS A 620 -18.69 -11.20 17.13
N LYS A 621 -19.93 -10.91 16.71
CA LYS A 621 -20.71 -11.78 15.83
C LYS A 621 -20.07 -11.89 14.44
N ARG A 622 -19.71 -10.76 13.82
CA ARG A 622 -19.20 -10.72 12.44
C ARG A 622 -17.77 -11.25 12.32
N TYR A 623 -16.94 -11.06 13.34
CA TYR A 623 -15.57 -11.55 13.34
C TYR A 623 -15.37 -12.95 13.95
N ALA A 624 -16.41 -13.57 14.55
CA ALA A 624 -16.30 -14.92 15.10
C ALA A 624 -15.88 -15.96 14.05
N ASP A 625 -16.36 -15.81 12.82
CA ASP A 625 -16.13 -16.73 11.70
C ASP A 625 -15.25 -16.09 10.59
N VAL A 626 -14.42 -15.09 10.93
CA VAL A 626 -13.65 -14.27 9.95
C VAL A 626 -12.80 -15.08 8.97
N PHE A 627 -12.26 -16.23 9.39
CA PHE A 627 -11.41 -17.10 8.57
C PHE A 627 -12.17 -18.22 7.84
N LYS A 628 -13.46 -18.38 8.12
CA LYS A 628 -14.29 -19.50 7.62
C LYS A 628 -14.76 -19.28 6.18
N GLY A 629 -14.98 -18.00 5.82
CA GLY A 629 -15.46 -17.58 4.51
C GLY A 629 -16.92 -17.95 4.22
N ASP A 630 -17.40 -17.49 3.06
CA ASP A 630 -18.76 -17.77 2.59
C ASP A 630 -18.92 -19.24 2.13
N THR A 631 -20.07 -19.56 1.54
CA THR A 631 -20.33 -20.90 1.01
C THR A 631 -19.45 -21.25 -0.20
N ASN A 632 -19.09 -20.28 -1.02
CA ASN A 632 -18.27 -20.49 -2.21
C ASN A 632 -16.82 -20.80 -1.81
N TRP A 633 -16.23 -20.00 -0.92
CA TRP A 633 -14.90 -20.25 -0.37
C TRP A 633 -14.80 -21.64 0.24
N ARG A 634 -15.80 -22.05 1.03
CA ARG A 634 -15.81 -23.38 1.68
C ARG A 634 -15.88 -24.53 0.67
N LYS A 635 -16.55 -24.35 -0.47
CA LYS A 635 -16.66 -25.35 -1.55
C LYS A 635 -15.36 -25.56 -2.34
N ILE A 636 -14.44 -24.58 -2.33
CA ILE A 636 -13.15 -24.72 -3.02
C ILE A 636 -12.42 -25.96 -2.47
N LYS A 637 -12.15 -26.93 -3.32
CA LYS A 637 -11.42 -28.14 -2.93
C LYS A 637 -9.92 -27.86 -3.03
N THR A 638 -9.18 -28.20 -1.99
CA THR A 638 -7.72 -28.14 -2.00
C THR A 638 -7.17 -29.44 -1.44
N VAL A 639 -6.09 -29.93 -2.06
CA VAL A 639 -5.33 -31.07 -1.55
C VAL A 639 -4.31 -30.53 -0.56
N GLU A 640 -4.29 -31.08 0.64
CA GLU A 640 -3.27 -30.73 1.63
C GLU A 640 -1.97 -31.44 1.25
N SER A 641 -0.91 -30.67 1.11
CA SER A 641 0.41 -31.16 0.71
C SER A 641 1.49 -30.22 1.21
N GLU A 642 2.66 -30.77 1.53
CA GLU A 642 3.82 -30.01 1.96
C GLU A 642 4.31 -29.06 0.85
N THR A 643 4.38 -29.55 -0.39
CA THR A 643 4.70 -28.77 -1.58
C THR A 643 3.50 -28.55 -2.47
N TYR A 644 3.47 -27.44 -3.20
CA TYR A 644 2.41 -27.16 -4.17
C TYR A 644 2.57 -28.01 -5.43
N ARG A 645 1.46 -28.57 -5.92
CA ARG A 645 1.43 -29.28 -7.20
C ARG A 645 1.18 -28.28 -8.33
N TRP A 646 2.25 -27.83 -8.97
CA TRP A 646 2.17 -26.91 -10.10
C TRP A 646 1.38 -27.49 -11.27
N ASN A 647 0.44 -26.71 -11.81
CA ASN A 647 -0.30 -27.05 -13.01
C ASN A 647 0.36 -26.38 -14.21
N MET A 648 0.96 -27.16 -15.11
CA MET A 648 1.65 -26.60 -16.29
C MET A 648 0.72 -25.84 -17.24
N GLY A 649 -0.58 -26.15 -17.25
CA GLY A 649 -1.58 -25.39 -18.02
C GLY A 649 -2.09 -24.13 -17.32
N SER A 650 -1.61 -23.83 -16.12
CA SER A 650 -2.02 -22.63 -15.38
C SER A 650 -1.58 -21.36 -16.10
N THR A 651 -2.49 -20.39 -16.20
CA THR A 651 -2.14 -19.03 -16.62
C THR A 651 -2.11 -18.03 -15.46
N TYR A 652 -2.36 -18.46 -14.22
CA TYR A 652 -2.36 -17.60 -13.02
C TYR A 652 -1.25 -17.91 -12.01
N VAL A 653 -0.84 -19.18 -11.86
CA VAL A 653 0.09 -19.64 -10.83
C VAL A 653 1.12 -20.59 -11.46
N GLN A 654 2.37 -20.14 -11.57
CA GLN A 654 3.47 -20.89 -12.18
C GLN A 654 4.69 -20.90 -11.26
N ASN A 655 5.46 -21.99 -11.28
CA ASN A 655 6.68 -22.10 -10.49
C ASN A 655 7.74 -21.15 -11.08
N PRO A 656 8.21 -20.12 -10.35
CA PRO A 656 9.22 -19.23 -10.88
C PRO A 656 10.61 -19.89 -10.94
N PRO A 657 11.47 -19.49 -11.89
CA PRO A 657 12.77 -20.12 -12.11
C PRO A 657 13.86 -19.67 -11.12
N TYR A 658 13.52 -18.93 -10.05
CA TYR A 658 14.48 -18.27 -9.16
C TYR A 658 15.54 -19.22 -8.58
N PHE A 659 15.14 -20.46 -8.27
CA PHE A 659 15.97 -21.44 -7.57
C PHE A 659 16.48 -22.57 -8.49
N GLU A 660 16.30 -22.45 -9.81
CA GLU A 660 16.82 -23.45 -10.74
C GLU A 660 18.34 -23.51 -10.70
N GLY A 661 18.89 -24.73 -10.63
CA GLY A 661 20.33 -24.96 -10.53
C GLY A 661 20.98 -24.50 -9.22
N MET A 662 20.21 -24.07 -8.22
CA MET A 662 20.74 -23.56 -6.96
C MET A 662 21.52 -24.62 -6.18
N LYS A 663 22.73 -24.25 -5.73
CA LYS A 663 23.62 -25.08 -4.90
C LYS A 663 23.59 -24.63 -3.43
N LYS A 664 24.03 -25.54 -2.53
CA LYS A 664 24.15 -25.29 -1.08
C LYS A 664 25.10 -24.13 -0.78
N GLU A 665 26.24 -24.07 -1.47
CA GLU A 665 27.15 -22.93 -1.41
C GLU A 665 26.80 -21.91 -2.51
N PRO A 666 26.87 -20.59 -2.23
CA PRO A 666 26.69 -19.58 -3.25
C PRO A 666 27.82 -19.59 -4.27
N GLU A 667 27.48 -19.33 -5.53
CA GLU A 667 28.49 -19.04 -6.56
C GLU A 667 29.20 -17.72 -6.22
N PRO A 668 30.51 -17.60 -6.51
CA PRO A 668 31.22 -16.33 -6.33
C PRO A 668 30.58 -15.19 -7.13
N ILE A 669 30.58 -13.99 -6.55
CA ILE A 669 30.20 -12.79 -7.29
C ILE A 669 31.21 -12.59 -8.42
N LYS A 670 30.69 -12.34 -9.62
CA LYS A 670 31.49 -12.02 -10.80
C LYS A 670 31.30 -10.57 -11.21
N ASP A 671 32.35 -9.98 -11.78
CA ASP A 671 32.26 -8.69 -12.44
C ASP A 671 31.22 -8.72 -13.57
N VAL A 672 30.64 -7.57 -13.88
CA VAL A 672 29.74 -7.42 -15.04
C VAL A 672 30.61 -7.02 -16.21
N ILE A 673 30.78 -7.87 -17.21
CA ILE A 673 31.68 -7.65 -18.34
C ILE A 673 30.87 -7.47 -19.62
N ASP A 674 31.19 -6.45 -20.42
CA ASP A 674 30.63 -6.18 -21.75
C ASP A 674 29.09 -6.19 -21.80
N ALA A 675 28.43 -5.70 -20.75
CA ALA A 675 26.98 -5.67 -20.71
C ALA A 675 26.41 -4.68 -21.72
N ARG A 676 25.26 -5.03 -22.30
CA ARG A 676 24.50 -4.14 -23.19
C ARG A 676 23.50 -3.30 -22.41
N VAL A 677 23.28 -2.08 -22.89
CA VAL A 677 22.24 -1.19 -22.34
C VAL A 677 20.88 -1.65 -22.86
N LEU A 678 20.01 -2.10 -21.95
CA LEU A 678 18.65 -2.51 -22.30
C LEU A 678 17.72 -1.31 -22.48
N ALA A 679 17.90 -0.26 -21.66
CA ALA A 679 17.11 0.96 -21.70
C ALA A 679 17.85 2.16 -21.11
N LEU A 680 17.57 3.35 -21.66
CA LEU A 680 17.93 4.65 -21.11
C LEU A 680 16.65 5.38 -20.71
N PHE A 681 16.38 5.48 -19.41
CA PHE A 681 15.19 6.16 -18.90
C PHE A 681 15.48 7.54 -18.35
N GLY A 682 14.46 8.41 -18.38
CA GLY A 682 14.51 9.73 -17.74
C GLY A 682 14.32 9.68 -16.22
N ASP A 683 13.95 10.82 -15.64
CA ASP A 683 13.61 10.94 -14.23
C ASP A 683 12.24 10.32 -13.90
N LYS A 684 12.00 10.04 -12.62
CA LYS A 684 10.69 9.71 -12.05
C LYS A 684 10.02 8.49 -12.69
N ILE A 685 10.84 7.50 -13.03
CA ILE A 685 10.33 6.21 -13.50
C ILE A 685 9.68 5.48 -12.33
N THR A 686 8.35 5.54 -12.28
CA THR A 686 7.57 4.80 -11.29
C THR A 686 7.69 3.28 -11.43
N THR A 687 7.42 2.55 -10.35
CA THR A 687 7.24 1.10 -10.38
C THR A 687 6.05 0.67 -11.25
N ASP A 688 5.11 1.57 -11.60
CA ASP A 688 4.06 1.29 -12.58
C ASP A 688 4.59 1.31 -14.01
N HIS A 689 5.59 2.13 -14.31
CA HIS A 689 6.33 2.07 -15.56
C HIS A 689 7.12 0.76 -15.68
N ILE A 690 7.80 0.36 -14.59
CA ILE A 690 8.64 -0.85 -14.54
C ILE A 690 7.78 -2.13 -14.53
N SER A 691 6.69 -2.17 -13.78
CA SER A 691 5.83 -3.35 -13.65
C SER A 691 4.36 -2.90 -13.57
N PRO A 692 3.68 -2.70 -14.72
CA PRO A 692 2.29 -2.27 -14.78
C PRO A 692 1.36 -3.28 -14.10
N ALA A 693 0.24 -2.79 -13.55
CA ALA A 693 -0.75 -3.63 -12.87
C ALA A 693 -2.11 -3.69 -13.58
N GLY A 694 -2.35 -2.78 -14.54
CA GLY A 694 -3.64 -2.64 -15.24
C GLY A 694 -3.86 -3.66 -16.36
N SER A 695 -4.73 -3.30 -17.29
CA SER A 695 -5.16 -4.16 -18.41
C SER A 695 -4.01 -4.61 -19.30
N ILE A 696 -4.12 -5.83 -19.83
CA ILE A 696 -3.17 -6.44 -20.76
C ILE A 696 -3.69 -6.20 -22.18
N LYS A 697 -2.88 -5.57 -23.05
CA LYS A 697 -3.23 -5.35 -24.45
C LYS A 697 -3.07 -6.64 -25.25
N LEU A 698 -3.97 -6.90 -26.19
CA LEU A 698 -3.88 -8.05 -27.11
C LEU A 698 -2.55 -8.11 -27.88
N THR A 699 -2.05 -6.96 -28.29
CA THR A 699 -0.81 -6.85 -29.06
C THR A 699 0.47 -6.83 -28.21
N SER A 700 0.38 -6.85 -26.87
CA SER A 700 1.59 -6.91 -26.03
C SER A 700 2.14 -8.34 -25.97
N PRO A 701 3.43 -8.53 -25.62
CA PRO A 701 4.00 -9.87 -25.46
C PRO A 701 3.18 -10.75 -24.50
N ALA A 702 2.69 -10.18 -23.40
CA ALA A 702 1.83 -10.89 -22.45
C ALA A 702 0.45 -11.27 -23.04
N GLY A 703 -0.15 -10.40 -23.87
CA GLY A 703 -1.41 -10.69 -24.56
C GLY A 703 -1.26 -11.79 -25.61
N GLN A 704 -0.14 -11.80 -26.34
CA GLN A 704 0.20 -12.87 -27.28
C GLN A 704 0.37 -14.21 -26.55
N PHE A 705 1.16 -14.26 -25.47
CA PHE A 705 1.32 -15.45 -24.63
C PHE A 705 -0.03 -15.99 -24.14
N LEU A 706 -0.91 -15.11 -23.61
CA LEU A 706 -2.22 -15.53 -23.14
C LEU A 706 -3.12 -16.07 -24.28
N SER A 707 -3.04 -15.47 -25.47
CA SER A 707 -3.78 -15.92 -26.65
C SER A 707 -3.30 -17.28 -27.16
N GLU A 708 -1.99 -17.51 -27.16
CA GLU A 708 -1.36 -18.80 -27.49
C GLU A 708 -1.82 -19.91 -26.52
N HIS A 709 -2.11 -19.54 -25.27
CA HIS A 709 -2.70 -20.42 -24.25
C HIS A 709 -4.23 -20.42 -24.27
N GLN A 710 -4.85 -19.99 -25.38
CA GLN A 710 -6.29 -20.02 -25.62
C GLN A 710 -7.12 -19.19 -24.61
N VAL A 711 -6.52 -18.21 -23.94
CA VAL A 711 -7.25 -17.25 -23.12
C VAL A 711 -7.84 -16.18 -24.03
N ARG A 712 -9.15 -15.95 -23.95
CA ARG A 712 -9.80 -14.90 -24.76
C ARG A 712 -9.41 -13.52 -24.23
N PRO A 713 -9.37 -12.47 -25.07
CA PRO A 713 -9.00 -11.12 -24.61
C PRO A 713 -9.85 -10.59 -23.45
N ALA A 714 -11.15 -10.91 -23.43
CA ALA A 714 -12.07 -10.57 -22.34
C ALA A 714 -11.70 -11.25 -21.00
N ASP A 715 -10.95 -12.36 -21.04
CA ASP A 715 -10.54 -13.17 -19.91
C ASP A 715 -9.04 -12.96 -19.55
N PHE A 716 -8.33 -12.05 -20.23
CA PHE A 716 -6.94 -11.73 -19.87
C PHE A 716 -6.80 -11.24 -18.44
N ASN A 717 -7.85 -10.59 -17.92
CA ASN A 717 -7.83 -9.92 -16.64
C ASN A 717 -6.73 -8.82 -16.64
N GLN A 718 -6.16 -8.49 -15.48
CA GLN A 718 -5.14 -7.46 -15.34
C GLN A 718 -3.79 -8.05 -14.93
N TYR A 719 -2.68 -7.36 -15.22
CA TYR A 719 -1.35 -7.77 -14.77
C TYR A 719 -1.31 -8.01 -13.24
N GLY A 720 -2.01 -7.21 -12.45
CA GLY A 720 -2.11 -7.38 -10.99
C GLY A 720 -2.64 -8.76 -10.57
N THR A 721 -3.61 -9.31 -11.30
CA THR A 721 -4.16 -10.65 -11.03
C THR A 721 -3.25 -11.79 -11.51
N ARG A 722 -2.33 -11.49 -12.43
CA ARG A 722 -1.40 -12.45 -13.05
C ARG A 722 -0.06 -12.54 -12.32
N ARG A 723 0.09 -11.89 -11.16
CA ARG A 723 1.34 -11.84 -10.39
C ARG A 723 1.86 -13.18 -9.87
N GLY A 724 1.04 -14.22 -9.85
CA GLY A 724 1.49 -15.58 -9.55
C GLY A 724 2.14 -16.28 -10.75
N ASN A 725 2.15 -15.67 -11.93
CA ASN A 725 2.68 -16.25 -13.16
C ASN A 725 3.84 -15.42 -13.71
N HIS A 726 5.06 -15.97 -13.60
CA HIS A 726 6.26 -15.27 -14.04
C HIS A 726 6.32 -15.02 -15.55
N GLU A 727 5.77 -15.91 -16.37
CA GLU A 727 5.76 -15.74 -17.84
C GLU A 727 5.00 -14.49 -18.27
N VAL A 728 3.86 -14.23 -17.62
CA VAL A 728 3.05 -13.03 -17.89
C VAL A 728 3.73 -11.78 -17.35
N MET A 729 4.28 -11.85 -16.13
CA MET A 729 4.84 -10.68 -15.47
C MET A 729 6.20 -10.26 -16.03
N MET A 730 7.04 -11.21 -16.49
CA MET A 730 8.26 -10.90 -17.24
C MET A 730 7.93 -10.14 -18.53
N ARG A 731 6.96 -10.62 -19.30
CA ARG A 731 6.45 -9.95 -20.51
C ARG A 731 5.80 -8.59 -20.24
N GLY A 732 5.27 -8.41 -19.04
CA GLY A 732 4.76 -7.12 -18.57
C GLY A 732 5.84 -6.14 -18.10
N THR A 733 7.07 -6.60 -17.86
CA THR A 733 8.13 -5.75 -17.30
C THR A 733 8.58 -4.70 -18.32
N PHE A 734 8.58 -3.44 -17.91
CA PHE A 734 8.73 -2.24 -18.74
C PHE A 734 7.69 -2.11 -19.87
N ALA A 735 6.57 -2.83 -19.84
CA ALA A 735 5.55 -2.80 -20.90
C ALA A 735 4.51 -1.68 -20.74
N ASN A 736 4.76 -0.70 -19.85
CA ASN A 736 3.83 0.40 -19.63
C ASN A 736 3.69 1.25 -20.90
N ILE A 737 2.47 1.64 -21.23
CA ILE A 737 2.17 2.38 -22.46
C ILE A 737 2.69 3.82 -22.47
N ARG A 738 3.13 4.35 -21.32
CA ARG A 738 3.64 5.72 -21.15
C ARG A 738 5.15 5.78 -20.90
N ILE A 739 5.83 4.65 -20.73
CA ILE A 739 7.28 4.66 -20.50
C ILE A 739 7.99 5.18 -21.76
N LYS A 740 9.05 5.97 -21.58
CA LYS A 740 9.84 6.55 -22.67
C LYS A 740 11.28 6.08 -22.56
N ASN A 741 11.76 5.40 -23.59
CA ASN A 741 13.15 4.94 -23.68
C ASN A 741 13.93 5.86 -24.62
N PHE A 742 14.88 6.61 -24.05
CA PHE A 742 15.68 7.62 -24.76
C PHE A 742 16.63 7.01 -25.81
N MET A 743 16.86 5.70 -25.79
CA MET A 743 17.56 4.98 -26.86
C MET A 743 16.85 5.08 -28.21
N LEU A 744 15.53 5.32 -28.20
CA LEU A 744 14.70 5.42 -29.40
C LEU A 744 14.43 6.87 -29.82
N LYS A 745 15.25 7.81 -29.33
CA LYS A 745 15.10 9.22 -29.70
C LYS A 745 15.35 9.39 -31.21
N GLY A 746 14.31 9.80 -31.93
CA GLY A 746 14.35 10.08 -33.36
C GLY A 746 15.16 11.34 -33.70
N ALA A 747 15.46 11.52 -34.99
CA ALA A 747 16.15 12.71 -35.49
C ALA A 747 15.32 14.00 -35.28
N ASP A 748 13.99 13.88 -35.19
CA ASP A 748 13.04 14.94 -34.83
C ASP A 748 13.02 15.25 -33.32
N GLY A 749 13.79 14.50 -32.52
CA GLY A 749 13.83 14.60 -31.07
C GLY A 749 12.69 13.90 -30.34
N ASN A 750 11.75 13.27 -31.06
CA ASN A 750 10.63 12.54 -30.47
C ASN A 750 11.10 11.23 -29.85
N ILE A 751 10.45 10.82 -28.76
CA ILE A 751 10.72 9.56 -28.07
C ILE A 751 9.40 8.80 -28.00
N PRO A 752 9.28 7.62 -28.63
CA PRO A 752 8.05 6.86 -28.62
C PRO A 752 7.66 6.45 -27.18
N GLU A 753 6.36 6.55 -26.88
CA GLU A 753 5.78 6.01 -25.65
C GLU A 753 5.48 4.51 -25.82
N GLY A 754 5.84 3.72 -24.82
CA GLY A 754 5.62 2.28 -24.78
C GLY A 754 6.86 1.51 -24.37
N GLY A 755 6.67 0.24 -24.03
CA GLY A 755 7.74 -0.68 -23.62
C GLY A 755 8.61 -1.17 -24.77
N LEU A 756 9.25 -0.23 -25.47
CA LEU A 756 10.05 -0.47 -26.67
C LEU A 756 11.55 -0.22 -26.40
N THR A 757 12.38 -0.96 -27.10
CA THR A 757 13.84 -0.76 -27.13
C THR A 757 14.42 -1.19 -28.48
N LYS A 758 15.74 -1.08 -28.60
CA LYS A 758 16.51 -1.49 -29.76
C LYS A 758 17.48 -2.60 -29.38
N HIS A 759 17.46 -3.69 -30.13
CA HIS A 759 18.49 -4.70 -30.07
C HIS A 759 19.68 -4.23 -30.93
N TRP A 760 20.84 -4.00 -30.34
CA TRP A 760 21.95 -3.34 -31.03
C TRP A 760 22.72 -4.20 -32.04
N PRO A 761 22.91 -5.51 -31.80
CA PRO A 761 23.59 -6.37 -32.77
C PRO A 761 22.96 -6.35 -34.17
N ASP A 762 21.62 -6.36 -34.28
CA ASP A 762 20.88 -6.35 -35.56
C ASP A 762 20.22 -4.98 -35.86
N GLY A 763 20.10 -4.10 -34.88
CA GLY A 763 19.51 -2.78 -35.00
C GLY A 763 17.98 -2.77 -34.95
N GLU A 764 17.32 -3.90 -34.67
CA GLU A 764 15.87 -4.04 -34.71
C GLU A 764 15.20 -3.37 -33.50
N GLN A 765 14.13 -2.60 -33.75
CA GLN A 765 13.27 -2.08 -32.71
C GLN A 765 12.20 -3.11 -32.33
N MET A 766 12.08 -3.43 -31.04
CA MET A 766 11.15 -4.44 -30.54
C MET A 766 10.69 -4.11 -29.12
N SER A 767 9.90 -4.99 -28.50
CA SER A 767 9.55 -4.83 -27.09
C SER A 767 10.78 -5.05 -26.19
N ILE A 768 10.79 -4.43 -25.01
CA ILE A 768 11.88 -4.63 -24.04
C ILE A 768 12.02 -6.11 -23.64
N TYR A 769 10.89 -6.83 -23.54
CA TYR A 769 10.89 -8.26 -23.26
C TYR A 769 11.59 -9.05 -24.37
N ASP A 770 11.23 -8.82 -25.63
CA ASP A 770 11.79 -9.58 -26.76
C ASP A 770 13.30 -9.33 -26.90
N ALA A 771 13.74 -8.07 -26.74
CA ALA A 771 15.16 -7.73 -26.76
C ALA A 771 15.94 -8.39 -25.62
N ALA A 772 15.36 -8.42 -24.40
CA ALA A 772 15.96 -9.09 -23.26
C ALA A 772 16.13 -10.60 -23.50
N MET A 773 15.12 -11.25 -24.07
CA MET A 773 15.20 -12.68 -24.39
C MET A 773 16.22 -12.97 -25.51
N LYS A 774 16.33 -12.10 -26.53
CA LYS A 774 17.40 -12.19 -27.55
C LYS A 774 18.80 -12.11 -26.91
N TYR A 775 19.07 -11.08 -26.10
CA TYR A 775 20.37 -10.96 -25.42
C TYR A 775 20.67 -12.11 -24.46
N GLN A 776 19.64 -12.66 -23.81
CA GLN A 776 19.81 -13.84 -22.97
C GLN A 776 20.23 -15.07 -23.78
N ALA A 777 19.66 -15.27 -24.98
CA ALA A 777 20.08 -16.33 -25.90
C ALA A 777 21.52 -16.14 -26.41
N GLU A 778 21.98 -14.89 -26.53
CA GLU A 778 23.35 -14.52 -26.89
C GLU A 778 24.35 -14.62 -25.73
N GLY A 779 23.88 -14.85 -24.50
CA GLY A 779 24.72 -14.91 -23.30
C GLY A 779 25.28 -13.54 -22.87
N VAL A 780 24.63 -12.45 -23.26
CA VAL A 780 25.09 -11.08 -23.01
C VAL A 780 24.41 -10.50 -21.75
N PRO A 781 25.17 -10.00 -20.75
CA PRO A 781 24.57 -9.38 -19.58
C PRO A 781 23.95 -8.02 -19.92
N LEU A 782 22.94 -7.60 -19.14
CA LEU A 782 22.23 -6.34 -19.38
C LEU A 782 22.35 -5.35 -18.23
N VAL A 783 22.33 -4.06 -18.56
CA VAL A 783 22.22 -2.95 -17.60
C VAL A 783 21.11 -1.99 -18.01
N VAL A 784 20.54 -1.28 -17.03
CA VAL A 784 19.57 -0.21 -17.25
C VAL A 784 20.14 1.09 -16.69
N PHE A 785 19.98 2.18 -17.45
CA PHE A 785 20.26 3.53 -16.93
C PHE A 785 18.97 4.30 -16.71
N ALA A 786 18.97 5.15 -15.69
CA ALA A 786 17.85 6.04 -15.41
C ALA A 786 18.29 7.39 -14.84
N GLY A 787 17.38 8.36 -14.83
CA GLY A 787 17.57 9.65 -14.17
C GLY A 787 17.38 9.58 -12.64
N ALA A 788 16.89 10.67 -12.06
CA ALA A 788 16.58 10.78 -10.64
C ALA A 788 15.26 10.08 -10.27
N GLU A 789 15.13 9.68 -9.00
CA GLU A 789 13.92 9.06 -8.41
C GLU A 789 13.48 7.77 -9.13
N TYR A 790 14.43 6.92 -9.54
CA TYR A 790 14.11 5.65 -10.19
C TYR A 790 13.43 4.67 -9.22
N GLY A 791 12.29 4.13 -9.65
CA GLY A 791 11.48 3.19 -8.89
C GLY A 791 10.50 3.83 -7.91
N ASN A 792 10.02 5.05 -8.18
CA ASN A 792 9.08 5.73 -7.28
C ASN A 792 7.64 5.18 -7.33
N GLY A 793 6.84 5.51 -6.31
CA GLY A 793 5.43 5.11 -6.24
C GLY A 793 5.18 3.80 -5.51
N SER A 794 4.29 2.96 -6.05
CA SER A 794 3.76 1.79 -5.33
C SER A 794 4.83 0.73 -5.06
N SER A 795 4.72 0.06 -3.93
CA SER A 795 5.58 -1.07 -3.61
C SER A 795 5.21 -2.30 -4.46
N ARG A 796 5.96 -2.54 -5.54
CA ARG A 796 5.77 -3.69 -6.45
C ARG A 796 7.06 -4.49 -6.53
N ASP A 797 7.05 -5.69 -5.97
CA ASP A 797 8.16 -6.65 -6.02
C ASP A 797 8.54 -7.06 -7.45
N TRP A 798 7.53 -7.21 -8.31
CA TRP A 798 7.70 -7.52 -9.73
C TRP A 798 8.53 -6.49 -10.50
N ALA A 799 8.66 -5.26 -9.99
CA ALA A 799 9.60 -4.29 -10.57
C ALA A 799 11.06 -4.74 -10.43
N ALA A 800 11.41 -5.51 -9.40
CA ALA A 800 12.74 -6.10 -9.25
C ALA A 800 12.79 -7.54 -9.78
N LYS A 801 11.76 -8.37 -9.50
CA LYS A 801 11.71 -9.76 -10.00
C LYS A 801 11.73 -9.78 -11.53
N GLY A 802 10.92 -8.95 -12.18
CA GLY A 802 10.90 -8.78 -13.63
C GLY A 802 12.24 -8.31 -14.17
N THR A 803 12.82 -7.25 -13.60
CA THR A 803 14.15 -6.73 -13.98
C THR A 803 15.21 -7.81 -13.95
N ARG A 804 15.26 -8.62 -12.87
CA ARG A 804 16.20 -9.75 -12.75
C ARG A 804 15.95 -10.83 -13.79
N LEU A 805 14.68 -11.20 -14.01
CA LEU A 805 14.29 -12.25 -14.95
C LEU A 805 14.47 -11.85 -16.42
N LEU A 806 14.49 -10.56 -16.73
CA LEU A 806 14.93 -10.04 -18.03
C LEU A 806 16.47 -10.07 -18.21
N GLY A 807 17.23 -10.62 -17.26
CA GLY A 807 18.69 -10.75 -17.38
C GLY A 807 19.49 -9.51 -16.95
N VAL A 808 18.83 -8.47 -16.41
CA VAL A 808 19.52 -7.26 -15.93
C VAL A 808 20.39 -7.58 -14.72
N ARG A 809 21.65 -7.17 -14.77
CA ARG A 809 22.68 -7.38 -13.73
C ARG A 809 22.88 -6.14 -12.85
N ALA A 810 22.73 -4.95 -13.41
CA ALA A 810 22.85 -3.69 -12.67
C ALA A 810 21.88 -2.63 -13.18
N VAL A 811 21.47 -1.75 -12.26
CA VAL A 811 20.74 -0.52 -12.60
C VAL A 811 21.59 0.66 -12.14
N ILE A 812 21.84 1.61 -13.04
CA ILE A 812 22.69 2.78 -12.81
C ILE A 812 21.84 4.05 -12.96
N CYS A 813 21.67 4.83 -11.89
CA CYS A 813 20.81 6.02 -11.95
C CYS A 813 21.36 7.19 -11.16
N GLN A 814 20.70 8.35 -11.22
CA GLN A 814 21.10 9.49 -10.38
C GLN A 814 20.66 9.28 -8.93
N SER A 815 19.46 8.75 -8.72
CA SER A 815 18.97 8.39 -7.39
C SER A 815 17.87 7.33 -7.46
N PHE A 816 17.80 6.48 -6.42
CA PHE A 816 16.75 5.48 -6.27
C PHE A 816 15.74 5.90 -5.22
N GLU A 817 14.50 5.44 -5.38
CA GLU A 817 13.57 5.33 -4.27
C GLU A 817 13.88 4.13 -3.35
N ARG A 818 13.69 4.33 -2.05
CA ARG A 818 14.20 3.42 -0.99
C ARG A 818 13.75 1.97 -1.17
N ILE A 819 12.45 1.76 -1.35
CA ILE A 819 11.84 0.41 -1.46
C ILE A 819 12.38 -0.30 -2.71
N HIS A 820 12.41 0.40 -3.84
CA HIS A 820 12.82 -0.21 -5.10
C HIS A 820 14.29 -0.61 -5.08
N ARG A 821 15.18 0.24 -4.56
CA ARG A 821 16.59 -0.09 -4.33
C ARG A 821 16.74 -1.38 -3.51
N SER A 822 16.02 -1.47 -2.39
CA SER A 822 16.06 -2.64 -1.50
C SER A 822 15.57 -3.91 -2.21
N ASN A 823 14.51 -3.80 -3.02
CA ASN A 823 14.00 -4.91 -3.82
C ASN A 823 15.00 -5.37 -4.90
N LEU A 824 15.73 -4.45 -5.55
CA LEU A 824 16.78 -4.79 -6.52
C LEU A 824 17.88 -5.63 -5.86
N VAL A 825 18.40 -5.18 -4.70
CA VAL A 825 19.37 -5.95 -3.91
C VAL A 825 18.80 -7.32 -3.52
N GLY A 826 17.53 -7.34 -3.07
CA GLY A 826 16.83 -8.56 -2.70
C GLY A 826 16.69 -9.57 -3.84
N MET A 827 16.74 -9.13 -5.10
CA MET A 827 16.73 -10.00 -6.29
C MET A 827 18.11 -10.22 -6.91
N GLY A 828 19.19 -9.74 -6.26
CA GLY A 828 20.55 -9.88 -6.76
C GLY A 828 20.88 -8.96 -7.95
N VAL A 829 20.12 -7.88 -8.14
CA VAL A 829 20.43 -6.82 -9.12
C VAL A 829 21.22 -5.73 -8.41
N LEU A 830 22.37 -5.33 -8.96
CA LEU A 830 23.27 -4.35 -8.34
C LEU A 830 22.74 -2.90 -8.54
N PRO A 831 22.33 -2.18 -7.49
CA PRO A 831 21.94 -0.78 -7.61
C PRO A 831 23.16 0.13 -7.51
N LEU A 832 23.33 1.01 -8.49
CA LEU A 832 24.45 1.95 -8.58
C LEU A 832 23.94 3.37 -8.78
N THR A 833 24.55 4.33 -8.08
CA THR A 833 24.27 5.75 -8.33
C THR A 833 25.50 6.46 -8.88
N PHE A 834 25.28 7.35 -9.84
CA PHE A 834 26.32 8.26 -10.32
C PHE A 834 26.88 9.10 -9.16
N GLN A 835 28.19 9.41 -9.23
CA GLN A 835 28.84 10.38 -8.34
C GLN A 835 28.97 11.75 -9.01
N ASP A 836 29.32 12.76 -8.22
CA ASP A 836 29.67 14.12 -8.70
C ASP A 836 28.60 14.80 -9.58
N GLY A 837 27.32 14.45 -9.37
CA GLY A 837 26.20 14.99 -10.13
C GLY A 837 26.11 14.49 -11.57
N ALA A 838 26.90 13.49 -11.95
CA ALA A 838 26.87 12.89 -13.29
C ALA A 838 25.52 12.22 -13.58
N SER A 839 25.23 12.08 -14.87
CA SER A 839 24.06 11.36 -15.38
C SER A 839 24.40 10.69 -16.71
N TRP A 840 23.55 9.77 -17.18
CA TRP A 840 23.76 9.18 -18.50
C TRP A 840 23.70 10.26 -19.61
N GLN A 841 22.93 11.34 -19.40
CA GLN A 841 22.86 12.47 -20.32
C GLN A 841 24.18 13.26 -20.35
N SER A 842 24.78 13.54 -19.18
CA SER A 842 26.03 14.30 -19.12
C SER A 842 27.22 13.52 -19.71
N LEU A 843 27.13 12.18 -19.69
CA LEU A 843 28.10 11.28 -20.30
C LEU A 843 27.88 11.08 -21.81
N GLY A 844 26.76 11.57 -22.35
CA GLY A 844 26.43 11.48 -23.77
C GLY A 844 26.00 10.09 -24.24
N LEU A 845 25.48 9.25 -23.34
CA LEU A 845 25.12 7.86 -23.67
C LEU A 845 23.94 7.81 -24.66
N LYS A 846 24.05 6.94 -25.67
CA LYS A 846 23.06 6.67 -26.72
C LYS A 846 22.41 5.29 -26.58
N GLY A 847 23.06 4.38 -25.85
CA GLY A 847 22.63 3.03 -25.56
C GLY A 847 23.36 1.95 -26.35
N ASP A 848 24.15 2.29 -27.37
CA ASP A 848 24.95 1.34 -28.17
C ASP A 848 26.26 0.92 -27.48
N GLU A 849 26.55 1.52 -26.33
CA GLU A 849 27.75 1.25 -25.56
C GLU A 849 27.78 -0.16 -24.95
N LYS A 850 28.97 -0.62 -24.62
CA LYS A 850 29.22 -1.76 -23.74
C LYS A 850 29.64 -1.26 -22.37
N VAL A 851 29.12 -1.89 -21.32
CA VAL A 851 29.35 -1.47 -19.93
C VAL A 851 30.01 -2.59 -19.13
N THR A 852 31.17 -2.30 -18.56
CA THR A 852 31.92 -3.21 -17.69
C THR A 852 32.03 -2.62 -16.29
N ILE A 853 31.61 -3.36 -15.26
CA ILE A 853 31.66 -2.96 -13.84
C ILE A 853 32.59 -3.92 -13.12
N LYS A 854 33.74 -3.41 -12.69
CA LYS A 854 34.80 -4.19 -12.02
C LYS A 854 34.80 -3.99 -10.51
N GLY A 855 35.45 -4.91 -9.80
CA GLY A 855 35.67 -4.82 -8.35
C GLY A 855 34.57 -5.50 -7.51
N LEU A 856 33.73 -6.31 -8.14
CA LEU A 856 32.70 -7.11 -7.49
C LEU A 856 33.25 -8.43 -6.93
N GLU A 857 34.33 -8.95 -7.52
CA GLU A 857 34.95 -10.24 -7.14
C GLU A 857 35.83 -10.16 -5.86
N GLY A 858 36.06 -8.95 -5.34
CA GLY A 858 36.88 -8.70 -4.15
C GLY A 858 36.11 -8.71 -2.81
N ASP A 859 36.73 -8.15 -1.77
CA ASP A 859 36.05 -7.84 -0.49
C ASP A 859 35.12 -6.64 -0.66
N LEU A 860 34.01 -6.86 -1.39
CA LEU A 860 32.99 -5.84 -1.63
C LEU A 860 32.42 -5.37 -0.30
N LYS A 861 32.44 -4.06 -0.05
CA LYS A 861 31.90 -3.45 1.17
C LYS A 861 30.61 -2.68 0.88
N PRO A 862 29.71 -2.55 1.87
CA PRO A 862 28.57 -1.66 1.74
C PRO A 862 29.03 -0.25 1.36
N ARG A 863 28.31 0.40 0.45
CA ARG A 863 28.57 1.78 0.00
C ARG A 863 29.95 2.01 -0.63
N GLN A 864 30.61 0.98 -1.12
CA GLN A 864 31.88 1.10 -1.83
C GLN A 864 31.71 1.85 -3.16
N THR A 865 32.67 2.71 -3.50
CA THR A 865 32.80 3.27 -4.86
C THR A 865 33.35 2.21 -5.80
N LEU A 866 32.65 1.97 -6.90
CA LEU A 866 33.03 1.11 -8.01
C LEU A 866 33.31 1.97 -9.25
N THR A 867 33.97 1.40 -10.25
CA THR A 867 34.22 2.06 -11.52
C THR A 867 33.55 1.30 -12.65
N ALA A 868 32.75 1.99 -13.44
CA ALA A 868 32.21 1.48 -14.69
C ALA A 868 33.07 1.96 -15.87
N GLU A 869 33.52 1.02 -16.69
CA GLU A 869 34.16 1.24 -17.97
C GLU A 869 33.08 1.17 -19.05
N ILE A 870 32.83 2.30 -19.72
CA ILE A 870 31.81 2.43 -20.76
C ILE A 870 32.52 2.61 -22.09
N VAL A 871 32.31 1.68 -23.02
CA VAL A 871 32.93 1.66 -24.35
C VAL A 871 31.89 1.98 -25.41
N SER A 872 32.07 3.11 -26.08
CA SER A 872 31.24 3.56 -27.20
C SER A 872 31.43 2.70 -28.46
N ALA A 873 30.48 2.79 -29.40
CA ALA A 873 30.56 2.03 -30.65
C ALA A 873 31.79 2.40 -31.53
N ASP A 874 32.35 3.59 -31.36
CA ASP A 874 33.60 4.03 -32.01
C ASP A 874 34.88 3.60 -31.26
N GLY A 875 34.73 2.86 -30.15
CA GLY A 875 35.83 2.39 -29.30
C GLY A 875 36.28 3.39 -28.23
N ALA A 876 35.71 4.60 -28.17
CA ALA A 876 36.02 5.55 -27.11
C ALA A 876 35.62 4.97 -25.74
N THR A 877 36.52 5.06 -24.77
CA THR A 877 36.31 4.50 -23.43
C THR A 877 36.21 5.60 -22.39
N GLN A 878 35.21 5.53 -21.52
CA GLN A 878 35.02 6.41 -20.38
C GLN A 878 35.00 5.61 -19.07
N GLN A 879 35.68 6.12 -18.04
CA GLN A 879 35.67 5.55 -16.70
C GLN A 879 34.77 6.40 -15.80
N VAL A 880 33.74 5.80 -15.23
CA VAL A 880 32.70 6.52 -14.47
C VAL A 880 32.66 5.98 -13.05
N PRO A 881 32.92 6.82 -12.03
CA PRO A 881 32.77 6.41 -10.64
C PRO A 881 31.28 6.26 -10.27
N LEU A 882 30.95 5.13 -9.66
CA LEU A 882 29.60 4.77 -9.24
C LEU A 882 29.59 4.39 -7.76
N LEU A 883 28.65 4.91 -6.99
CA LEU A 883 28.42 4.48 -5.62
C LEU A 883 27.59 3.18 -5.62
N CYS A 884 28.12 2.11 -5.04
CA CYS A 884 27.37 0.89 -4.75
C CYS A 884 26.29 1.18 -3.70
N ARG A 885 25.01 0.93 -4.03
CA ARG A 885 23.88 1.16 -3.13
C ARG A 885 23.40 -0.10 -2.42
N ILE A 886 24.33 -1.01 -2.14
CA ILE A 886 24.19 -2.01 -1.07
C ILE A 886 24.58 -1.29 0.22
N ASP A 887 23.59 -1.01 1.08
CA ASP A 887 23.76 -0.06 2.18
C ASP A 887 24.18 -0.76 3.49
N THR A 888 23.90 -2.07 3.63
CA THR A 888 24.12 -2.83 4.89
C THR A 888 24.91 -4.12 4.72
N LEU A 889 25.43 -4.69 5.82
CA LEU A 889 26.09 -6.01 5.82
C LEU A 889 25.13 -7.15 5.47
N ASP A 890 23.89 -7.11 5.96
CA ASP A 890 22.90 -8.14 5.65
C ASP A 890 22.47 -8.07 4.17
N GLU A 891 22.37 -6.86 3.61
CA GLU A 891 22.13 -6.65 2.17
C GLU A 891 23.26 -7.20 1.30
N LEU A 892 24.50 -7.02 1.75
CA LEU A 892 25.65 -7.60 1.09
C LEU A 892 25.61 -9.14 1.12
N ASP A 893 25.19 -9.74 2.25
CA ASP A 893 24.97 -11.18 2.34
C ASP A 893 23.85 -11.64 1.39
N TYR A 894 22.77 -10.87 1.23
CA TYR A 894 21.72 -11.17 0.25
C TYR A 894 22.27 -11.17 -1.17
N TYR A 895 23.03 -10.13 -1.54
CA TYR A 895 23.64 -10.00 -2.86
C TYR A 895 24.63 -11.14 -3.15
N ARG A 896 25.50 -11.49 -2.19
CA ARG A 896 26.43 -12.64 -2.27
C ARG A 896 25.71 -13.97 -2.49
N ASN A 897 24.46 -14.08 -2.07
CA ASN A 897 23.66 -15.28 -2.25
C ASN A 897 22.85 -15.29 -3.55
N GLY A 898 22.91 -14.23 -4.35
CA GLY A 898 22.09 -14.06 -5.55
C GLY A 898 20.68 -13.53 -5.27
N GLY A 899 20.39 -13.16 -4.02
CA GLY A 899 19.09 -12.67 -3.58
C GLY A 899 18.79 -13.04 -2.12
N ILE A 900 17.81 -12.34 -1.55
CA ILE A 900 17.39 -12.54 -0.15
C ILE A 900 16.72 -13.89 0.06
N LEU A 901 15.88 -14.34 -0.88
CA LEU A 901 15.23 -15.65 -0.80
C LEU A 901 16.26 -16.78 -0.88
N HIS A 902 17.28 -16.64 -1.72
CA HIS A 902 18.40 -17.59 -1.82
C HIS A 902 19.19 -17.66 -0.50
N TYR A 903 19.50 -16.51 0.09
CA TYR A 903 20.19 -16.44 1.38
C TYR A 903 19.41 -17.15 2.48
N VAL A 904 18.12 -16.85 2.62
CA VAL A 904 17.26 -17.45 3.63
C VAL A 904 17.15 -18.97 3.41
N LEU A 905 16.95 -19.39 2.16
CA LEU A 905 16.83 -20.81 1.83
C LEU A 905 18.10 -21.59 2.22
N ARG A 906 19.30 -21.11 1.86
CA ARG A 906 20.57 -21.76 2.26
C ARG A 906 20.72 -21.84 3.77
N LYS A 907 20.39 -20.75 4.50
CA LYS A 907 20.48 -20.74 5.96
C LYS A 907 19.52 -21.72 6.64
N LEU A 908 18.32 -21.92 6.09
CA LEU A 908 17.36 -22.88 6.63
C LEU A 908 17.70 -24.34 6.25
N ALA A 909 18.36 -24.53 5.10
CA ALA A 909 18.84 -25.82 4.64
C ALA A 909 20.07 -26.32 5.43
N ALA A 910 20.86 -25.39 5.99
CA ALA A 910 22.04 -25.67 6.81
C ALA A 910 21.75 -26.31 8.20
#